data_AF-A0A7Y2FKL2-F1
#
_entry.id   AF-A0A7Y2FKL2-F1
#
_cell.length_a   1.000
_cell.length_b   1.000
_cell.length_c   1.000
_cell.angle_alpha   90.00
_cell.angle_beta   90.00
_cell.angle_gamma   90.00
#
_symmetry.space_group_name_H-M   'P 1'
#
loop_
_entity.id
_entity.type
_entity.pdbx_description
1 polymer ?
#
loop_
_entity_poly.entity_id
_entity_poly.type
_entity_poly.pdbx_seq_one_letter_code
_entity_poly.pdbx_strand_id
1 'polypeptide(L)'
;SYSPDAGANLIFDYALDFTLDPTTGDNLDSSITNLFYFNNIIHDIMYQYGFNEAAGNFQENNYGNGGVGTDYVKARAHFGVLCNAFFGTPVDGGNGSMEMYLCDNAIPNKDGDFDNLVIAHEYGHGISNRLTGGAGDSDCLDNDEQMGEGWSDFYGLMLTMTSTDTGTTARGIANYLFDYGANGGGIRTRMYTTDMTVNEYTYDRIKATGSSPHRLGEVWATMLWDLTWGLIDQYGFDSDLYNGTGGNNIALTLVTEALKLQPCSPGFVDGRDAILAADAAIYGGVNECLIWSTFARRGLGFSADQGDTDDRTDGTEAFDVPFPPVAVCKADFSVQLDANGEVSIDVSDINDGSTVTCEPISLSISKSDFTCSDIGPNVITLTISDAFGNETTCTTTVTVEDNIPPVISCVPDDTKSTDPGLCSYTVQGTEFDATFTDNCLNGSITNNLNNTDSIAGEVLDFGETTVVWTVDDGNGQTDECEVTITVIDTEDPVLMTVQDPMIIWPPNHKYQTFDVNSFFVSVLDNCTPLTADDVYIASVSSDEEENAPGGGDGNTTDDIVIAQDCKSVDLRRERQGNGNGRVYTINMMVMDASGNTGSSSSQVYVPKNFGGIATDDGIAYQEDCMLNRAPIVLGNNELPNTIDFDIDFWPNPSDSSFNLKVSSNDTAVQINIVVYDVNGRTLQSNSFDPKDTYQFGSELTAGIYFTKITQANKSKVIKIVKH
;
A
#
# COMPACT_ATOMS: atom_id res chain seq x y z
N SER A 1 1.19 37.78 -76.98
CA SER A 1 1.78 37.48 -75.67
C SER A 1 3.01 38.36 -75.50
N TYR A 2 3.17 38.91 -74.30
CA TYR A 2 4.39 39.61 -73.88
C TYR A 2 5.16 38.66 -72.96
N SER A 3 6.49 38.74 -72.99
CA SER A 3 7.39 38.08 -72.06
C SER A 3 8.61 38.98 -71.86
N PRO A 4 9.14 39.12 -70.65
CA PRO A 4 10.31 39.94 -70.39
C PRO A 4 11.52 39.42 -71.18
N ASP A 5 12.32 40.35 -71.72
CA ASP A 5 13.58 40.06 -72.40
C ASP A 5 14.76 40.47 -71.49
N ALA A 6 15.50 39.48 -71.01
CA ALA A 6 16.67 39.67 -70.16
C ALA A 6 17.97 39.93 -70.93
N GLY A 7 17.87 40.13 -72.25
CA GLY A 7 18.99 40.37 -73.15
C GLY A 7 19.96 39.19 -73.24
N ALA A 8 21.12 39.44 -73.84
CA ALA A 8 22.09 38.38 -74.15
C ALA A 8 22.71 37.69 -72.92
N ASN A 9 22.64 38.32 -71.74
CA ASN A 9 23.20 37.80 -70.49
C ASN A 9 22.19 36.99 -69.67
N LEU A 10 20.91 36.97 -70.07
CA LEU A 10 19.84 36.24 -69.38
C LEU A 10 19.70 36.61 -67.89
N ILE A 11 19.84 37.90 -67.56
CA ILE A 11 19.63 38.43 -66.21
C ILE A 11 18.18 38.89 -66.04
N PHE A 12 17.34 38.04 -65.47
CA PHE A 12 15.94 38.33 -65.15
C PHE A 12 15.82 38.88 -63.71
N ASP A 13 16.48 40.01 -63.45
CA ASP A 13 16.48 40.71 -62.15
C ASP A 13 15.83 42.09 -62.34
N TYR A 14 14.54 42.17 -62.03
CA TYR A 14 13.69 43.34 -62.23
C TYR A 14 13.33 43.97 -60.89
N ALA A 15 13.24 45.31 -60.83
CA ALA A 15 12.98 45.99 -59.58
C ALA A 15 11.52 45.78 -59.12
N LEU A 16 11.34 45.21 -57.92
CA LEU A 16 10.03 44.96 -57.33
C LEU A 16 9.68 46.03 -56.29
N ASP A 17 8.54 46.70 -56.45
CA ASP A 17 8.01 47.69 -55.50
C ASP A 17 6.52 47.42 -55.19
N PHE A 18 6.27 46.80 -54.04
CA PHE A 18 4.91 46.50 -53.55
C PHE A 18 4.09 47.72 -53.14
N THR A 19 4.67 48.94 -53.17
CA THR A 19 3.91 50.19 -52.94
C THR A 19 3.24 50.72 -54.21
N LEU A 20 3.58 50.15 -55.37
CA LEU A 20 3.00 50.49 -56.67
C LEU A 20 2.01 49.41 -57.14
N ASP A 21 1.14 49.78 -58.08
CA ASP A 21 0.24 48.81 -58.71
C ASP A 21 1.06 47.74 -59.46
N PRO A 22 0.64 46.45 -59.44
CA PRO A 22 1.35 45.37 -60.14
C PRO A 22 1.60 45.64 -61.62
N THR A 23 0.74 46.44 -62.27
CA THR A 23 0.86 46.79 -63.69
C THR A 23 1.85 47.93 -63.97
N THR A 24 2.51 48.48 -62.94
CA THR A 24 3.38 49.66 -63.05
C THR A 24 4.86 49.30 -63.06
N GLY A 25 5.63 49.89 -63.98
CA GLY A 25 7.09 49.77 -64.02
C GLY A 25 7.54 48.33 -64.20
N ASP A 26 8.57 47.93 -63.43
CA ASP A 26 9.21 46.62 -63.49
C ASP A 26 8.41 45.52 -62.75
N ASN A 27 7.28 45.86 -62.10
CA ASN A 27 6.46 44.88 -61.38
C ASN A 27 5.86 43.81 -62.32
N LEU A 28 5.47 44.18 -63.55
CA LEU A 28 4.97 43.22 -64.55
C LEU A 28 6.05 42.20 -64.95
N ASP A 29 7.27 42.67 -65.21
CA ASP A 29 8.39 41.80 -65.58
C ASP A 29 8.81 40.91 -64.41
N SER A 30 8.78 41.45 -63.18
CA SER A 30 9.01 40.70 -61.95
C SER A 30 7.96 39.61 -61.73
N SER A 31 6.69 39.92 -61.97
CA SER A 31 5.55 38.99 -61.85
C SER A 31 5.66 37.82 -62.83
N ILE A 32 5.87 38.11 -64.12
CA ILE A 32 6.07 37.07 -65.15
C ILE A 32 7.31 36.22 -64.82
N THR A 33 8.39 36.85 -64.35
CA THR A 33 9.61 36.14 -63.97
C THR A 33 9.38 35.22 -62.76
N ASN A 34 8.65 35.67 -61.73
CA ASN A 34 8.32 34.85 -60.56
C ASN A 34 7.42 33.66 -60.95
N LEU A 35 6.38 33.90 -61.75
CA LEU A 35 5.51 32.84 -62.25
C LEU A 35 6.28 31.79 -63.05
N PHE A 36 7.17 32.23 -63.94
CA PHE A 36 8.06 31.35 -64.71
C PHE A 36 8.99 30.56 -63.78
N TYR A 37 9.65 31.23 -62.84
CA TYR A 37 10.55 30.60 -61.89
C TYR A 37 9.83 29.49 -61.10
N PHE A 38 8.70 29.81 -60.48
CA PHE A 38 7.96 28.82 -59.66
C PHE A 38 7.43 27.65 -60.48
N ASN A 39 6.88 27.87 -61.67
CA ASN A 39 6.43 26.75 -62.53
C ASN A 39 7.58 25.78 -62.86
N ASN A 40 8.78 26.30 -63.13
CA ASN A 40 9.95 25.46 -63.42
C ASN A 40 10.51 24.78 -62.16
N ILE A 41 10.51 25.47 -61.02
CA ILE A 41 10.94 24.87 -59.74
C ILE A 41 9.99 23.74 -59.32
N ILE A 42 8.67 23.96 -59.40
CA ILE A 42 7.67 22.92 -59.11
C ILE A 42 7.86 21.73 -60.06
N HIS A 43 8.02 21.98 -61.35
CA HIS A 43 8.32 20.93 -62.33
C HIS A 43 9.54 20.09 -61.91
N ASP A 44 10.68 20.74 -61.63
CA ASP A 44 11.93 20.03 -61.34
C ASP A 44 11.89 19.27 -60.00
N ILE A 45 11.22 19.83 -58.98
CA ILE A 45 11.02 19.17 -57.69
C ILE A 45 10.12 17.96 -57.88
N MET A 46 8.95 18.12 -58.50
CA MET A 46 7.98 17.04 -58.66
C MET A 46 8.45 15.93 -59.60
N TYR A 47 9.39 16.23 -60.50
CA TYR A 47 10.12 15.23 -61.27
C TYR A 47 10.82 14.21 -60.35
N GLN A 48 11.42 14.66 -59.23
CA GLN A 48 12.08 13.77 -58.26
C GLN A 48 11.10 12.85 -57.53
N TYR A 49 9.87 13.32 -57.31
CA TYR A 49 8.79 12.55 -56.67
C TYR A 49 7.95 11.74 -57.67
N GLY A 50 8.43 11.61 -58.91
CA GLY A 50 7.87 10.70 -59.90
C GLY A 50 6.77 11.27 -60.79
N PHE A 51 6.57 12.59 -60.80
CA PHE A 51 5.83 13.27 -61.87
C PHE A 51 6.78 13.59 -63.04
N ASN A 52 7.19 12.52 -63.73
CA ASN A 52 8.11 12.56 -64.87
C ASN A 52 7.36 12.37 -66.19
N GLU A 53 8.08 12.25 -67.30
CA GLU A 53 7.48 12.18 -68.64
C GLU A 53 6.58 10.96 -68.80
N ALA A 54 6.99 9.79 -68.30
CA ALA A 54 6.18 8.57 -68.38
C ALA A 54 4.89 8.67 -67.55
N ALA A 55 4.90 9.49 -66.49
CA ALA A 55 3.74 9.77 -65.66
C ALA A 55 2.88 10.93 -66.21
N GLY A 56 3.22 11.50 -67.37
CA GLY A 56 2.47 12.59 -67.99
C GLY A 56 2.72 13.96 -67.36
N ASN A 57 3.99 14.29 -67.07
CA ASN A 57 4.36 15.65 -66.70
C ASN A 57 4.19 16.64 -67.86
N PHE A 58 4.31 17.94 -67.58
CA PHE A 58 4.18 18.99 -68.59
C PHE A 58 5.54 19.37 -69.17
N GLN A 59 5.89 18.88 -70.37
CA GLN A 59 7.16 19.17 -71.02
C GLN A 59 7.01 19.35 -72.54
N GLU A 60 7.68 20.36 -73.09
CA GLU A 60 7.70 20.54 -74.55
C GLU A 60 8.42 19.36 -75.24
N ASN A 61 9.49 18.86 -74.64
CA ASN A 61 10.28 17.75 -75.18
C ASN A 61 10.59 16.74 -74.07
N ASN A 62 10.19 15.48 -74.29
CA ASN A 62 10.35 14.40 -73.31
C ASN A 62 11.67 13.63 -73.47
N TYR A 63 12.53 14.03 -74.43
CA TYR A 63 13.85 13.43 -74.67
C TYR A 63 13.84 11.90 -74.91
N GLY A 64 12.69 11.32 -75.24
CA GLY A 64 12.51 9.87 -75.42
C GLY A 64 12.25 9.09 -74.13
N ASN A 65 11.98 9.75 -73.00
CA ASN A 65 11.77 9.13 -71.68
C ASN A 65 10.36 8.57 -71.45
N GLY A 66 9.44 8.69 -72.42
CA GLY A 66 8.05 8.23 -72.30
C GLY A 66 7.06 9.39 -72.38
N GLY A 67 5.77 9.08 -72.20
CA GLY A 67 4.66 10.05 -72.28
C GLY A 67 4.48 10.70 -73.65
N VAL A 68 3.65 11.74 -73.69
CA VAL A 68 3.33 12.55 -74.86
C VAL A 68 3.70 14.00 -74.58
N GLY A 69 4.84 14.46 -75.09
CA GLY A 69 5.29 15.84 -74.90
C GLY A 69 4.53 16.88 -75.74
N THR A 70 5.15 18.04 -75.97
CA THR A 70 4.54 19.26 -76.58
C THR A 70 3.48 19.93 -75.70
N ASP A 71 3.55 19.68 -74.39
CA ASP A 71 2.48 19.95 -73.46
C ASP A 71 2.90 20.81 -72.26
N TYR A 72 3.96 21.62 -72.43
CA TYR A 72 4.40 22.60 -71.44
C TYR A 72 3.25 23.46 -70.88
N VAL A 73 3.38 23.91 -69.64
CA VAL A 73 2.40 24.79 -68.99
C VAL A 73 2.42 26.18 -69.63
N LYS A 74 1.25 26.62 -70.10
CA LYS A 74 1.01 28.00 -70.54
C LYS A 74 0.67 28.85 -69.32
N ALA A 75 1.69 29.32 -68.61
CA ALA A 75 1.53 30.18 -67.45
C ALA A 75 1.27 31.64 -67.87
N ARG A 76 0.13 32.21 -67.45
CA ARG A 76 -0.34 33.54 -67.84
C ARG A 76 -0.47 34.44 -66.61
N ALA A 77 0.49 35.34 -66.45
CA ALA A 77 0.44 36.41 -65.46
C ALA A 77 -0.58 37.51 -65.86
N HIS A 78 -1.15 38.17 -64.87
CA HIS A 78 -2.11 39.28 -65.03
C HIS A 78 -3.24 38.99 -66.03
N PHE A 79 -3.80 37.77 -65.99
CA PHE A 79 -4.81 37.35 -66.96
C PHE A 79 -6.08 38.23 -66.92
N GLY A 80 -6.37 38.81 -65.75
CA GLY A 80 -7.41 39.80 -65.52
C GLY A 80 -7.45 40.23 -64.06
N VAL A 81 -8.57 40.84 -63.66
CA VAL A 81 -8.86 41.20 -62.26
C VAL A 81 -10.06 40.38 -61.81
N LEU A 82 -9.83 39.38 -60.97
CA LEU A 82 -10.87 38.43 -60.52
C LEU A 82 -10.68 37.96 -59.06
N CYS A 83 -9.54 38.27 -58.42
CA CYS A 83 -9.18 37.71 -57.11
C CYS A 83 -9.23 36.18 -57.09
N ASN A 84 -8.67 35.55 -58.12
CA ASN A 84 -8.71 34.09 -58.27
C ASN A 84 -7.46 33.58 -59.01
N ALA A 85 -7.37 32.27 -59.17
CA ALA A 85 -6.46 31.60 -60.10
C ALA A 85 -7.16 30.36 -60.69
N PHE A 86 -6.61 29.82 -61.78
CA PHE A 86 -7.14 28.62 -62.42
C PHE A 86 -6.05 27.83 -63.11
N PHE A 87 -6.18 26.50 -63.09
CA PHE A 87 -5.39 25.59 -63.90
C PHE A 87 -6.27 24.64 -64.72
N GLY A 88 -6.16 24.73 -66.04
CA GLY A 88 -6.78 23.77 -66.95
C GLY A 88 -5.83 22.61 -67.24
N THR A 89 -6.26 21.38 -66.94
CA THR A 89 -5.47 20.16 -67.15
C THR A 89 -6.09 19.28 -68.24
N PRO A 90 -5.69 19.40 -69.51
CA PRO A 90 -6.01 18.37 -70.49
C PRO A 90 -5.16 17.11 -70.27
N VAL A 91 -5.57 15.99 -70.88
CA VAL A 91 -4.78 14.76 -70.96
C VAL A 91 -3.37 14.99 -71.53
N ASP A 92 -2.48 14.02 -71.33
CA ASP A 92 -1.08 14.03 -71.80
C ASP A 92 -0.95 14.41 -73.28
N GLY A 93 0.00 15.30 -73.58
CA GLY A 93 0.16 15.92 -74.90
C GLY A 93 -0.67 17.20 -75.12
N GLY A 94 -1.59 17.54 -74.22
CA GLY A 94 -2.28 18.83 -74.19
C GLY A 94 -1.61 19.82 -73.23
N ASN A 95 -1.35 21.05 -73.65
CA ASN A 95 -0.74 22.05 -72.76
C ASN A 95 -1.64 22.37 -71.56
N GLY A 96 -1.12 22.21 -70.34
CA GLY A 96 -1.69 22.80 -69.15
C GLY A 96 -1.80 24.32 -69.27
N SER A 97 -2.80 24.93 -68.63
CA SER A 97 -3.07 26.36 -68.74
C SER A 97 -3.28 26.98 -67.37
N MET A 98 -2.27 27.68 -66.86
CA MET A 98 -2.34 28.40 -65.59
C MET A 98 -2.68 29.87 -65.84
N GLU A 99 -3.72 30.35 -65.18
CA GLU A 99 -4.23 31.73 -65.29
C GLU A 99 -4.20 32.38 -63.91
N MET A 100 -3.25 33.30 -63.71
CA MET A 100 -3.10 34.05 -62.47
C MET A 100 -3.76 35.43 -62.62
N TYR A 101 -4.55 35.82 -61.62
CA TYR A 101 -5.28 37.09 -61.66
C TYR A 101 -4.77 38.08 -60.63
N LEU A 102 -4.94 39.35 -60.96
CA LEU A 102 -4.87 40.44 -59.99
C LEU A 102 -6.11 40.42 -59.08
N CYS A 103 -5.95 40.99 -57.91
CA CYS A 103 -7.01 41.21 -56.95
C CYS A 103 -7.10 42.68 -56.52
N ASP A 104 -8.29 43.25 -56.62
CA ASP A 104 -8.59 44.67 -56.37
C ASP A 104 -9.18 44.93 -54.97
N ASN A 105 -8.92 44.03 -54.02
CA ASN A 105 -9.38 44.13 -52.63
C ASN A 105 -8.48 44.99 -51.72
N ALA A 106 -7.32 45.43 -52.22
CA ALA A 106 -6.36 46.28 -51.51
C ALA A 106 -5.84 47.39 -52.44
N ILE A 107 -5.20 48.42 -51.85
CA ILE A 107 -4.55 49.50 -52.60
C ILE A 107 -3.07 49.57 -52.20
N PRO A 108 -2.11 49.35 -53.13
CA PRO A 108 -2.33 48.92 -54.53
C PRO A 108 -2.94 47.51 -54.64
N ASN A 109 -3.44 47.17 -55.84
CA ASN A 109 -3.94 45.83 -56.14
C ASN A 109 -2.90 44.77 -55.77
N LYS A 110 -3.36 43.58 -55.35
CA LYS A 110 -2.49 42.43 -55.10
C LYS A 110 -2.35 41.60 -56.37
N ASP A 111 -1.19 40.99 -56.53
CA ASP A 111 -0.86 40.18 -57.70
C ASP A 111 -0.78 38.70 -57.31
N GLY A 112 -1.64 37.87 -57.89
CA GLY A 112 -1.61 36.42 -57.66
C GLY A 112 -0.27 35.80 -58.02
N ASP A 113 0.44 36.40 -58.98
CA ASP A 113 1.76 35.95 -59.43
C ASP A 113 2.88 36.11 -58.38
N PHE A 114 2.62 36.76 -57.24
CA PHE A 114 3.55 36.80 -56.09
C PHE A 114 3.09 35.96 -54.89
N ASP A 115 1.92 35.32 -54.96
CA ASP A 115 1.48 34.37 -53.94
C ASP A 115 1.93 32.95 -54.35
N ASN A 116 3.16 32.60 -53.98
CA ASN A 116 3.80 31.35 -54.41
C ASN A 116 3.04 30.10 -53.97
N LEU A 117 2.27 30.20 -52.87
CA LEU A 117 1.40 29.12 -52.43
C LEU A 117 0.27 28.91 -53.44
N VAL A 118 -0.35 29.98 -53.94
CA VAL A 118 -1.40 29.90 -54.97
C VAL A 118 -0.84 29.34 -56.27
N ILE A 119 0.35 29.76 -56.71
CA ILE A 119 0.99 29.20 -57.91
C ILE A 119 1.19 27.68 -57.78
N ALA A 120 1.68 27.23 -56.62
CA ALA A 120 1.88 25.81 -56.33
C ALA A 120 0.55 25.04 -56.23
N HIS A 121 -0.49 25.65 -55.65
CA HIS A 121 -1.86 25.09 -55.64
C HIS A 121 -2.37 24.84 -57.06
N GLU A 122 -2.29 25.84 -57.93
CA GLU A 122 -2.74 25.71 -59.31
C GLU A 122 -1.98 24.62 -60.07
N TYR A 123 -0.66 24.56 -59.91
CA TYR A 123 0.14 23.47 -60.50
C TYR A 123 -0.26 22.10 -59.92
N GLY A 124 -0.66 22.06 -58.64
CA GLY A 124 -1.20 20.88 -57.96
C GLY A 124 -2.42 20.28 -58.66
N HIS A 125 -3.28 21.09 -59.29
CA HIS A 125 -4.37 20.57 -60.15
C HIS A 125 -3.84 19.89 -61.40
N GLY A 126 -2.74 20.39 -61.96
CA GLY A 126 -2.02 19.73 -63.05
C GLY A 126 -1.51 18.35 -62.66
N ILE A 127 -0.85 18.26 -61.51
CA ILE A 127 -0.27 17.01 -60.99
C ILE A 127 -1.37 15.99 -60.67
N SER A 128 -2.37 16.38 -59.88
CA SER A 128 -3.41 15.46 -59.40
C SER A 128 -4.28 14.91 -60.54
N ASN A 129 -4.68 15.74 -61.50
CA ASN A 129 -5.48 15.29 -62.64
C ASN A 129 -4.68 14.45 -63.65
N ARG A 130 -3.37 14.70 -63.85
CA ARG A 130 -2.55 13.86 -64.74
C ARG A 130 -2.23 12.50 -64.13
N LEU A 131 -2.06 12.43 -62.81
CA LEU A 131 -1.68 11.19 -62.14
C LEU A 131 -2.89 10.28 -61.84
N THR A 132 -4.03 10.85 -61.42
CA THR A 132 -5.22 10.07 -61.06
C THR A 132 -5.86 9.42 -62.28
N GLY A 133 -6.07 8.11 -62.25
CA GLY A 133 -6.55 7.36 -63.43
C GLY A 133 -5.54 7.22 -64.57
N GLY A 134 -4.37 7.86 -64.43
CA GLY A 134 -3.26 7.87 -65.38
C GLY A 134 -3.36 8.96 -66.43
N ALA A 135 -2.20 9.33 -67.00
CA ALA A 135 -2.02 10.50 -67.86
C ALA A 135 -2.94 10.62 -69.11
N GLY A 136 -3.58 9.51 -69.52
CA GLY A 136 -4.52 9.47 -70.62
C GLY A 136 -5.95 9.86 -70.27
N ASP A 137 -6.27 10.10 -68.99
CA ASP A 137 -7.59 10.48 -68.50
C ASP A 137 -7.45 11.62 -67.49
N SER A 138 -8.03 12.78 -67.79
CA SER A 138 -7.93 13.99 -66.95
C SER A 138 -9.21 14.31 -66.19
N ASP A 139 -10.25 13.48 -66.34
CA ASP A 139 -11.60 13.74 -65.83
C ASP A 139 -11.89 12.89 -64.56
N CYS A 140 -10.83 12.34 -63.96
CA CYS A 140 -10.94 11.39 -62.86
C CYS A 140 -11.18 12.01 -61.48
N LEU A 141 -11.24 13.34 -61.38
CA LEU A 141 -11.47 14.07 -60.13
C LEU A 141 -12.71 14.97 -60.21
N ASP A 142 -13.75 14.47 -60.87
CA ASP A 142 -15.03 15.19 -61.09
C ASP A 142 -16.20 14.64 -60.25
N ASN A 143 -15.99 13.57 -59.47
CA ASN A 143 -17.01 12.97 -58.62
C ASN A 143 -17.31 13.83 -57.38
N ASP A 144 -18.42 13.52 -56.70
CA ASP A 144 -18.84 14.31 -55.54
C ASP A 144 -17.81 14.21 -54.39
N GLU A 145 -17.16 13.07 -54.14
CA GLU A 145 -16.12 12.92 -53.11
C GLU A 145 -14.68 13.30 -53.54
N GLN A 146 -14.48 13.90 -54.72
CA GLN A 146 -13.14 14.20 -55.23
C GLN A 146 -12.25 14.99 -54.25
N MET A 147 -10.95 14.69 -54.24
CA MET A 147 -9.97 15.31 -53.32
C MET A 147 -9.05 16.33 -54.02
N GLY A 148 -9.34 16.70 -55.27
CA GLY A 148 -8.59 17.63 -56.15
C GLY A 148 -8.05 18.86 -55.44
N GLU A 149 -8.95 19.66 -54.87
CA GLU A 149 -8.60 20.87 -54.12
C GLU A 149 -7.69 20.59 -52.91
N GLY A 150 -7.86 19.43 -52.27
CA GLY A 150 -7.05 19.06 -51.11
C GLY A 150 -5.63 18.67 -51.48
N TRP A 151 -5.42 17.96 -52.60
CA TRP A 151 -4.06 17.70 -53.09
C TRP A 151 -3.36 18.99 -53.52
N SER A 152 -4.09 19.91 -54.16
CA SER A 152 -3.55 21.21 -54.56
C SER A 152 -3.11 22.05 -53.35
N ASP A 153 -3.94 22.14 -52.30
CA ASP A 153 -3.58 22.81 -51.06
C ASP A 153 -2.36 22.14 -50.40
N PHE A 154 -2.28 20.80 -50.42
CA PHE A 154 -1.11 20.06 -49.93
C PHE A 154 0.17 20.49 -50.66
N TYR A 155 0.21 20.50 -52.00
CA TYR A 155 1.41 20.94 -52.72
C TYR A 155 1.77 22.40 -52.44
N GLY A 156 0.77 23.28 -52.35
CA GLY A 156 0.96 24.67 -51.95
C GLY A 156 1.63 24.80 -50.57
N LEU A 157 1.14 24.05 -49.59
CA LEU A 157 1.68 24.02 -48.24
C LEU A 157 3.09 23.43 -48.19
N MET A 158 3.33 22.31 -48.86
CA MET A 158 4.63 21.62 -48.85
C MET A 158 5.74 22.45 -49.50
N LEU A 159 5.48 23.05 -50.66
CA LEU A 159 6.48 23.81 -51.41
C LEU A 159 6.76 25.20 -50.81
N THR A 160 5.96 25.60 -49.82
CA THR A 160 6.15 26.84 -49.05
C THR A 160 6.36 26.57 -47.56
N MET A 161 6.62 25.32 -47.17
CA MET A 161 6.97 24.95 -45.81
C MET A 161 8.40 25.42 -45.49
N THR A 162 8.63 25.85 -44.26
CA THR A 162 9.93 26.32 -43.78
C THR A 162 10.40 25.52 -42.57
N SER A 163 11.71 25.53 -42.30
CA SER A 163 12.28 24.87 -41.12
C SER A 163 11.85 25.50 -39.78
N THR A 164 11.15 26.63 -39.80
CA THR A 164 10.59 27.29 -38.60
C THR A 164 9.14 26.92 -38.33
N ASP A 165 8.48 26.25 -39.27
CA ASP A 165 7.12 25.74 -39.05
C ASP A 165 7.16 24.59 -38.03
N THR A 166 6.03 24.38 -37.35
CA THR A 166 5.77 23.26 -36.45
C THR A 166 4.38 22.70 -36.76
N GLY A 167 4.06 21.50 -36.29
CA GLY A 167 2.72 20.91 -36.51
C GLY A 167 1.56 21.82 -36.11
N THR A 168 1.74 22.57 -35.02
CA THR A 168 0.73 23.49 -34.49
C THR A 168 0.75 24.87 -35.15
N THR A 169 1.72 25.17 -36.01
CA THR A 169 1.75 26.41 -36.79
C THR A 169 0.54 26.45 -37.73
N ALA A 170 -0.41 27.34 -37.47
CA ALA A 170 -1.60 27.49 -38.29
C ALA A 170 -1.29 28.20 -39.61
N ARG A 171 -1.56 27.52 -40.73
CA ARG A 171 -1.24 27.97 -42.09
C ARG A 171 -2.52 28.29 -42.87
N GLY A 172 -2.64 29.53 -43.34
CA GLY A 172 -3.70 29.97 -44.27
C GLY A 172 -3.26 29.88 -45.74
N ILE A 173 -4.23 29.84 -46.64
CA ILE A 173 -4.04 29.84 -48.10
C ILE A 173 -4.34 31.23 -48.68
N ALA A 174 -3.54 31.70 -49.64
CA ALA A 174 -3.71 32.97 -50.36
C ALA A 174 -3.64 34.24 -49.49
N ASN A 175 -2.84 34.21 -48.42
CA ASN A 175 -2.72 35.32 -47.47
C ASN A 175 -2.18 36.61 -48.10
N TYR A 176 -1.25 36.51 -49.06
CA TYR A 176 -0.71 37.69 -49.73
C TYR A 176 -1.73 38.26 -50.71
N LEU A 177 -2.32 37.41 -51.56
CA LEU A 177 -3.29 37.80 -52.58
C LEU A 177 -4.52 38.50 -51.96
N PHE A 178 -4.91 38.11 -50.75
CA PHE A 178 -6.06 38.68 -50.03
C PHE A 178 -5.70 39.72 -48.96
N ASP A 179 -4.43 40.13 -48.87
CA ASP A 179 -3.93 41.12 -47.91
C ASP A 179 -4.23 40.79 -46.43
N TYR A 180 -4.25 39.50 -46.08
CA TYR A 180 -4.45 39.04 -44.70
C TYR A 180 -3.16 39.09 -43.86
N GLY A 181 -2.02 39.39 -44.48
CA GLY A 181 -0.71 39.40 -43.84
C GLY A 181 -0.12 37.99 -43.70
N ALA A 182 1.15 37.90 -43.32
CA ALA A 182 1.92 36.64 -43.34
C ALA A 182 1.28 35.50 -42.52
N ASN A 183 0.62 35.84 -41.39
CA ASN A 183 -0.05 34.89 -40.50
C ASN A 183 -1.59 35.01 -40.56
N GLY A 184 -2.12 35.46 -41.70
CA GLY A 184 -3.55 35.58 -41.93
C GLY A 184 -4.27 34.23 -41.95
N GLY A 185 -5.60 34.27 -41.76
CA GLY A 185 -6.44 33.07 -41.77
C GLY A 185 -6.65 32.44 -43.15
N GLY A 186 -6.27 33.13 -44.22
CA GLY A 186 -6.45 32.67 -45.60
C GLY A 186 -7.91 32.62 -46.06
N ILE A 187 -8.11 32.03 -47.22
CA ILE A 187 -9.42 31.89 -47.89
C ILE A 187 -10.17 30.59 -47.54
N ARG A 188 -9.49 29.62 -46.91
CA ARG A 188 -10.12 28.39 -46.43
C ARG A 188 -10.88 28.66 -45.13
N THR A 189 -11.89 27.84 -44.84
CA THR A 189 -12.73 28.07 -43.66
C THR A 189 -12.07 27.68 -42.33
N ARG A 190 -10.98 26.91 -42.40
CA ARG A 190 -10.04 26.63 -41.31
C ARG A 190 -8.61 26.74 -41.81
N MET A 191 -7.69 27.10 -40.91
CA MET A 191 -6.26 27.02 -41.18
C MET A 191 -5.76 25.58 -41.02
N TYR A 192 -4.72 25.21 -41.75
CA TYR A 192 -4.08 23.91 -41.62
C TYR A 192 -3.16 23.88 -40.41
N THR A 193 -3.40 22.94 -39.50
CA THR A 193 -2.66 22.74 -38.24
C THR A 193 -3.04 21.39 -37.62
N THR A 194 -2.10 20.79 -36.88
CA THR A 194 -2.35 19.57 -36.10
C THR A 194 -3.14 19.83 -34.80
N ASP A 195 -3.32 21.11 -34.43
CA ASP A 195 -4.14 21.53 -33.30
C ASP A 195 -5.64 21.41 -33.62
N MET A 196 -6.26 20.35 -33.08
CA MET A 196 -7.69 20.06 -33.27
C MET A 196 -8.62 21.11 -32.67
N THR A 197 -8.12 22.03 -31.84
CA THR A 197 -8.92 23.16 -31.32
C THR A 197 -9.03 24.30 -32.33
N VAL A 198 -8.10 24.38 -33.29
CA VAL A 198 -8.08 25.36 -34.38
C VAL A 198 -8.68 24.79 -35.66
N ASN A 199 -8.44 23.50 -35.94
CA ASN A 199 -9.04 22.78 -37.06
C ASN A 199 -9.55 21.40 -36.63
N GLU A 200 -10.84 21.38 -36.30
CA GLU A 200 -11.58 20.24 -35.77
C GLU A 200 -12.06 19.25 -36.84
N TYR A 201 -11.64 19.39 -38.10
CA TYR A 201 -12.22 18.63 -39.21
C TYR A 201 -11.88 17.14 -39.13
N THR A 202 -12.93 16.32 -39.19
CA THR A 202 -12.90 14.87 -39.36
C THR A 202 -13.58 14.49 -40.68
N TYR A 203 -13.54 13.21 -41.05
CA TYR A 203 -14.15 12.70 -42.28
C TYR A 203 -15.64 13.04 -42.36
N ASP A 204 -16.42 12.96 -41.28
CA ASP A 204 -17.86 13.28 -41.31
C ASP A 204 -18.17 14.73 -41.73
N ARG A 205 -17.17 15.64 -41.67
CA ARG A 205 -17.29 17.02 -42.15
C ARG A 205 -17.70 17.11 -43.62
N ILE A 206 -17.34 16.12 -44.45
CA ILE A 206 -17.62 16.15 -45.89
C ILE A 206 -19.12 16.31 -46.19
N LYS A 207 -19.99 15.76 -45.33
CA LYS A 207 -21.46 15.83 -45.41
C LYS A 207 -21.98 17.27 -45.32
N ALA A 208 -21.23 18.14 -44.67
CA ALA A 208 -21.60 19.54 -44.42
C ALA A 208 -20.87 20.54 -45.33
N THR A 209 -20.21 20.07 -46.39
CA THR A 209 -19.46 20.93 -47.34
C THR A 209 -20.36 21.56 -48.42
N GLY A 210 -21.56 21.01 -48.64
CA GLY A 210 -22.40 21.34 -49.80
C GLY A 210 -21.74 20.86 -51.10
N SER A 211 -22.04 21.51 -52.23
CA SER A 211 -21.42 21.19 -53.53
C SER A 211 -20.07 21.87 -53.76
N SER A 212 -19.39 22.30 -52.70
CA SER A 212 -18.12 23.04 -52.81
C SER A 212 -16.95 22.06 -52.84
N PRO A 213 -16.18 21.97 -53.94
CA PRO A 213 -14.97 21.15 -53.98
C PRO A 213 -13.89 21.71 -53.04
N HIS A 214 -13.81 23.03 -52.88
CA HIS A 214 -12.84 23.68 -51.97
C HIS A 214 -13.05 23.26 -50.51
N ARG A 215 -14.30 23.31 -50.01
CA ARG A 215 -14.61 22.91 -48.63
C ARG A 215 -14.39 21.43 -48.38
N LEU A 216 -14.53 20.61 -49.42
CA LEU A 216 -14.21 19.19 -49.37
C LEU A 216 -12.69 18.97 -49.31
N GLY A 217 -11.94 19.66 -50.17
CA GLY A 217 -10.49 19.67 -50.18
C GLY A 217 -9.87 20.10 -48.85
N GLU A 218 -10.51 21.04 -48.12
CA GLU A 218 -10.08 21.43 -46.78
C GLU A 218 -10.00 20.24 -45.81
N VAL A 219 -10.93 19.29 -45.89
CA VAL A 219 -10.92 18.09 -45.02
C VAL A 219 -9.76 17.18 -45.40
N TRP A 220 -9.55 16.95 -46.70
CA TRP A 220 -8.49 16.09 -47.19
C TRP A 220 -7.08 16.65 -46.93
N ALA A 221 -6.84 17.91 -47.29
CA ALA A 221 -5.56 18.58 -47.05
C ALA A 221 -5.21 18.63 -45.55
N THR A 222 -6.22 18.74 -44.69
CA THR A 222 -6.05 18.69 -43.24
C THR A 222 -5.53 17.30 -42.78
N MET A 223 -6.00 16.20 -43.36
CA MET A 223 -5.47 14.85 -43.08
C MET A 223 -4.04 14.69 -43.61
N LEU A 224 -3.75 15.19 -44.82
CA LEU A 224 -2.40 15.16 -45.38
C LEU A 224 -1.41 16.03 -44.59
N TRP A 225 -1.89 17.11 -43.97
CA TRP A 225 -1.08 17.95 -43.08
C TRP A 225 -0.68 17.20 -41.82
N ASP A 226 -1.61 16.48 -41.19
CA ASP A 226 -1.31 15.62 -40.04
C ASP A 226 -0.36 14.48 -40.43
N LEU A 227 -0.49 13.89 -41.62
CA LEU A 227 0.43 12.87 -42.14
C LEU A 227 1.84 13.43 -42.28
N THR A 228 1.94 14.62 -42.88
CA THR A 228 3.20 15.31 -43.10
C THR A 228 3.93 15.55 -41.79
N TRP A 229 3.23 16.08 -40.78
CA TRP A 229 3.84 16.36 -39.48
C TRP A 229 4.17 15.10 -38.71
N GLY A 230 3.35 14.05 -38.77
CA GLY A 230 3.71 12.76 -38.22
C GLY A 230 5.03 12.26 -38.80
N LEU A 231 5.18 12.30 -40.12
CA LEU A 231 6.42 11.89 -40.79
C LEU A 231 7.60 12.81 -40.41
N ILE A 232 7.41 14.12 -40.30
CA ILE A 232 8.45 15.05 -39.85
C ILE A 232 8.87 14.78 -38.41
N ASP A 233 7.93 14.47 -37.51
CA ASP A 233 8.24 14.15 -36.12
C ASP A 233 9.06 12.84 -36.03
N GLN A 234 8.79 11.88 -36.92
CA GLN A 234 9.51 10.61 -36.98
C GLN A 234 10.89 10.70 -37.67
N TYR A 235 11.00 11.46 -38.77
CA TYR A 235 12.17 11.45 -39.65
C TYR A 235 12.94 12.78 -39.69
N GLY A 236 12.43 13.82 -39.04
CA GLY A 236 12.94 15.19 -39.10
C GLY A 236 12.52 15.94 -40.38
N PHE A 237 12.63 17.26 -40.34
CA PHE A 237 12.44 18.12 -41.51
C PHE A 237 13.76 18.27 -42.29
N ASP A 238 13.70 18.23 -43.62
CA ASP A 238 14.82 18.50 -44.52
C ASP A 238 14.44 19.58 -45.53
N SER A 239 15.23 20.66 -45.57
CA SER A 239 14.99 21.79 -46.46
C SER A 239 15.35 21.51 -47.92
N ASP A 240 16.10 20.45 -48.22
CA ASP A 240 16.42 20.07 -49.60
C ASP A 240 15.24 19.27 -50.22
N LEU A 241 14.40 19.96 -50.99
CA LEU A 241 13.28 19.32 -51.68
C LEU A 241 13.69 18.49 -52.91
N TYR A 242 14.93 18.56 -53.38
CA TYR A 242 15.40 17.82 -54.55
C TYR A 242 16.01 16.46 -54.17
N ASN A 243 16.80 16.43 -53.11
CA ASN A 243 17.55 15.23 -52.71
C ASN A 243 17.39 14.87 -51.22
N GLY A 244 16.53 15.58 -50.50
CA GLY A 244 16.33 15.37 -49.08
C GLY A 244 15.65 14.05 -48.77
N THR A 245 15.81 13.62 -47.53
CA THR A 245 15.26 12.35 -47.02
C THR A 245 14.43 12.54 -45.74
N GLY A 246 14.06 13.78 -45.43
CA GLY A 246 13.24 14.10 -44.26
C GLY A 246 11.79 13.64 -44.42
N GLY A 247 11.02 13.72 -43.33
CA GLY A 247 9.61 13.37 -43.30
C GLY A 247 8.77 14.15 -44.30
N ASN A 248 9.11 15.40 -44.58
CA ASN A 248 8.47 16.22 -45.62
C ASN A 248 8.76 15.68 -47.04
N ASN A 249 9.95 15.14 -47.31
CA ASN A 249 10.24 14.49 -48.59
C ASN A 249 9.50 13.15 -48.72
N ILE A 250 9.42 12.39 -47.63
CA ILE A 250 8.64 11.14 -47.58
C ILE A 250 7.16 11.44 -47.85
N ALA A 251 6.59 12.47 -47.22
CA ALA A 251 5.21 12.89 -47.46
C ALA A 251 4.95 13.25 -48.94
N LEU A 252 5.82 14.05 -49.56
CA LEU A 252 5.74 14.36 -51.00
C LEU A 252 5.79 13.09 -51.85
N THR A 253 6.69 12.15 -51.52
CA THR A 253 6.83 10.87 -52.22
C THR A 253 5.54 10.04 -52.13
N LEU A 254 5.03 9.85 -50.92
CA LEU A 254 3.85 9.02 -50.67
C LEU A 254 2.60 9.61 -51.31
N VAL A 255 2.35 10.91 -51.15
CA VAL A 255 1.16 11.56 -51.73
C VAL A 255 1.22 11.57 -53.26
N THR A 256 2.38 11.81 -53.86
CA THR A 256 2.53 11.81 -55.32
C THR A 256 2.36 10.41 -55.89
N GLU A 257 2.89 9.38 -55.23
CA GLU A 257 2.70 8.00 -55.68
C GLU A 257 1.26 7.52 -55.45
N ALA A 258 0.61 7.92 -54.35
CA ALA A 258 -0.78 7.57 -54.08
C ALA A 258 -1.73 8.04 -55.20
N LEU A 259 -1.50 9.23 -55.76
CA LEU A 259 -2.25 9.73 -56.92
C LEU A 259 -2.19 8.78 -58.13
N LYS A 260 -1.07 8.05 -58.32
CA LYS A 260 -0.91 7.06 -59.41
C LYS A 260 -1.60 5.74 -59.10
N LEU A 261 -1.77 5.41 -57.82
CA LEU A 261 -2.28 4.13 -57.35
C LEU A 261 -3.79 4.14 -57.12
N GLN A 262 -4.36 5.30 -56.79
CA GLN A 262 -5.80 5.43 -56.56
C GLN A 262 -6.60 5.24 -57.86
N PRO A 263 -7.85 4.75 -57.77
CA PRO A 263 -8.73 4.62 -58.92
C PRO A 263 -9.15 5.98 -59.50
N CYS A 264 -9.76 5.94 -60.68
CA CYS A 264 -10.51 7.08 -61.21
C CYS A 264 -11.78 7.30 -60.37
N SER A 265 -12.16 8.56 -60.15
CA SER A 265 -13.26 8.97 -59.27
C SER A 265 -13.15 8.43 -57.83
N PRO A 266 -12.01 8.62 -57.14
CA PRO A 266 -11.81 8.06 -55.80
C PRO A 266 -12.63 8.79 -54.74
N GLY A 267 -12.98 8.06 -53.68
CA GLY A 267 -13.41 8.63 -52.39
C GLY A 267 -12.24 8.77 -51.41
N PHE A 268 -12.50 9.25 -50.20
CA PHE A 268 -11.43 9.48 -49.22
C PHE A 268 -10.76 8.18 -48.75
N VAL A 269 -11.53 7.09 -48.60
CA VAL A 269 -10.99 5.78 -48.21
C VAL A 269 -10.06 5.26 -49.31
N ASP A 270 -10.41 5.42 -50.59
CA ASP A 270 -9.53 5.08 -51.71
C ASP A 270 -8.21 5.88 -51.66
N GLY A 271 -8.27 7.17 -51.35
CA GLY A 271 -7.10 8.03 -51.21
C GLY A 271 -6.16 7.59 -50.08
N ARG A 272 -6.71 7.25 -48.92
CA ARG A 272 -5.95 6.72 -47.77
C ARG A 272 -5.30 5.39 -48.13
N ASP A 273 -6.05 4.48 -48.73
CA ASP A 273 -5.57 3.15 -49.08
C ASP A 273 -4.50 3.22 -50.17
N ALA A 274 -4.58 4.20 -51.07
CA ALA A 274 -3.53 4.47 -52.05
C ALA A 274 -2.23 5.00 -51.39
N ILE A 275 -2.32 5.80 -50.32
CA ILE A 275 -1.15 6.23 -49.53
C ILE A 275 -0.50 5.04 -48.81
N LEU A 276 -1.30 4.15 -48.22
CA LEU A 276 -0.81 2.90 -47.63
C LEU A 276 -0.15 2.01 -48.68
N ALA A 277 -0.74 1.89 -49.87
CA ALA A 277 -0.16 1.15 -50.99
C ALA A 277 1.15 1.77 -51.48
N ALA A 278 1.25 3.10 -51.53
CA ALA A 278 2.49 3.82 -51.86
C ALA A 278 3.59 3.52 -50.82
N ASP A 279 3.26 3.52 -49.53
CA ASP A 279 4.21 3.18 -48.47
C ASP A 279 4.69 1.73 -48.56
N ALA A 280 3.77 0.80 -48.81
CA ALA A 280 4.09 -0.60 -49.07
C ALA A 280 5.03 -0.76 -50.29
N ALA A 281 4.79 -0.01 -51.37
CA ALA A 281 5.56 -0.12 -52.61
C ALA A 281 6.96 0.52 -52.50
N ILE A 282 7.08 1.67 -51.85
CA ILE A 282 8.32 2.46 -51.84
C ILE A 282 9.16 2.18 -50.60
N TYR A 283 8.54 2.07 -49.43
CA TYR A 283 9.22 1.93 -48.14
C TYR A 283 8.98 0.58 -47.47
N GLY A 284 8.23 -0.33 -48.11
CA GLY A 284 7.96 -1.67 -47.58
C GLY A 284 6.96 -1.69 -46.42
N GLY A 285 6.15 -0.64 -46.26
CA GLY A 285 5.09 -0.59 -45.23
C GLY A 285 5.57 -0.11 -43.86
N VAL A 286 6.79 0.42 -43.75
CA VAL A 286 7.37 0.82 -42.46
C VAL A 286 6.64 1.99 -41.79
N ASN A 287 5.84 2.76 -42.54
CA ASN A 287 5.06 3.88 -42.02
C ASN A 287 3.58 3.54 -41.81
N GLU A 288 3.17 2.28 -42.03
CA GLU A 288 1.78 1.85 -41.98
C GLU A 288 1.08 2.24 -40.67
N CYS A 289 1.73 2.02 -39.52
CA CYS A 289 1.19 2.41 -38.21
C CYS A 289 0.94 3.93 -38.10
N LEU A 290 1.90 4.73 -38.57
CA LEU A 290 1.79 6.18 -38.54
C LEU A 290 0.63 6.64 -39.43
N ILE A 291 0.59 6.14 -40.67
CA ILE A 291 -0.46 6.48 -41.65
C ILE A 291 -1.83 6.14 -41.09
N TRP A 292 -2.03 4.93 -40.56
CA TRP A 292 -3.30 4.53 -39.94
C TRP A 292 -3.68 5.43 -38.77
N SER A 293 -2.74 5.72 -37.86
CA SER A 293 -3.02 6.57 -36.70
C SER A 293 -3.41 8.00 -37.10
N THR A 294 -2.75 8.56 -38.11
CA THR A 294 -3.03 9.89 -38.64
C THR A 294 -4.45 9.97 -39.21
N PHE A 295 -4.82 9.01 -40.07
CA PHE A 295 -6.14 9.03 -40.69
C PHE A 295 -7.25 8.68 -39.69
N ALA A 296 -7.01 7.71 -38.80
CA ALA A 296 -7.93 7.35 -37.71
C ALA A 296 -8.21 8.55 -36.79
N ARG A 297 -7.21 9.36 -36.45
CA ARG A 297 -7.37 10.60 -35.66
C ARG A 297 -8.41 11.56 -36.26
N ARG A 298 -8.56 11.56 -37.59
CA ARG A 298 -9.53 12.41 -38.31
C ARG A 298 -10.73 11.63 -38.84
N GLY A 299 -11.05 10.48 -38.27
CA GLY A 299 -12.28 9.74 -38.61
C GLY A 299 -12.20 8.92 -39.91
N LEU A 300 -11.01 8.79 -40.52
CA LEU A 300 -10.78 7.96 -41.71
C LEU A 300 -10.02 6.66 -41.33
N GLY A 301 -10.34 6.10 -40.16
CA GLY A 301 -9.74 4.89 -39.61
C GLY A 301 -10.15 3.60 -40.31
N PHE A 302 -9.72 2.46 -39.77
CA PHE A 302 -9.81 1.15 -40.43
C PHE A 302 -11.23 0.77 -40.86
N SER A 303 -12.21 0.96 -39.99
CA SER A 303 -13.61 0.63 -40.28
C SER A 303 -14.38 1.78 -40.94
N ALA A 304 -13.71 2.86 -41.35
CA ALA A 304 -14.38 3.95 -42.07
C ALA A 304 -14.84 3.45 -43.44
N ASP A 305 -16.05 3.86 -43.82
CA ASP A 305 -16.69 3.48 -45.07
C ASP A 305 -16.98 4.74 -45.87
N GLN A 306 -16.59 4.78 -47.13
CA GLN A 306 -16.84 5.96 -47.97
C GLN A 306 -18.21 5.95 -48.63
N GLY A 307 -18.88 4.79 -48.72
CA GLY A 307 -20.13 4.70 -49.47
C GLY A 307 -19.92 4.88 -50.98
N ASP A 308 -20.83 5.59 -51.64
CA ASP A 308 -20.75 5.92 -53.07
C ASP A 308 -19.88 7.16 -53.29
N THR A 309 -18.91 7.07 -54.21
CA THR A 309 -18.02 8.19 -54.56
C THR A 309 -18.75 9.40 -55.15
N ASP A 310 -20.01 9.20 -55.59
CA ASP A 310 -20.91 10.24 -56.08
C ASP A 310 -21.90 10.75 -55.00
N ASP A 311 -21.77 10.36 -53.73
CA ASP A 311 -22.59 10.85 -52.62
C ASP A 311 -21.76 11.16 -51.38
N ARG A 312 -21.61 12.46 -51.06
CA ARG A 312 -20.84 12.90 -49.87
C ARG A 312 -21.53 12.57 -48.53
N THR A 313 -22.73 12.00 -48.54
CA THR A 313 -23.61 11.94 -47.35
C THR A 313 -23.82 10.54 -46.78
N ASP A 314 -23.42 9.49 -47.49
CA ASP A 314 -23.65 8.10 -47.10
C ASP A 314 -22.44 7.43 -46.43
N GLY A 315 -21.24 8.01 -46.54
CA GLY A 315 -20.04 7.56 -45.82
C GLY A 315 -20.18 7.62 -44.28
N THR A 316 -19.36 6.84 -43.58
CA THR A 316 -19.30 6.74 -42.11
C THR A 316 -17.87 6.86 -41.62
N GLU A 317 -17.63 7.77 -40.67
CA GLU A 317 -16.32 7.91 -40.04
C GLU A 317 -16.03 6.82 -39.01
N ALA A 318 -14.75 6.48 -38.86
CA ALA A 318 -14.25 5.57 -37.84
C ALA A 318 -12.88 6.00 -37.32
N PHE A 319 -12.59 5.69 -36.07
CA PHE A 319 -11.37 6.12 -35.36
C PHE A 319 -10.51 4.92 -34.92
N ASP A 320 -10.83 3.71 -35.38
CA ASP A 320 -10.09 2.49 -35.09
C ASP A 320 -8.89 2.32 -36.04
N VAL A 321 -7.91 1.54 -35.59
CA VAL A 321 -6.74 1.11 -36.37
C VAL A 321 -6.80 -0.40 -36.59
N PRO A 322 -6.16 -0.96 -37.64
CA PRO A 322 -6.23 -2.41 -37.91
C PRO A 322 -5.47 -3.27 -36.90
N PHE A 323 -4.50 -2.69 -36.18
CA PHE A 323 -3.63 -3.41 -35.23
C PHE A 323 -3.66 -2.74 -33.85
N PRO A 324 -4.82 -2.65 -33.18
CA PRO A 324 -4.87 -2.04 -31.86
C PRO A 324 -4.03 -2.87 -30.87
N PRO A 325 -3.47 -2.24 -29.82
CA PRO A 325 -2.85 -2.98 -28.72
C PRO A 325 -3.75 -4.09 -28.20
N VAL A 326 -3.18 -5.23 -27.82
CA VAL A 326 -3.94 -6.33 -27.23
C VAL A 326 -3.53 -6.50 -25.77
N ALA A 327 -4.45 -6.16 -24.88
CA ALA A 327 -4.32 -6.34 -23.44
C ALA A 327 -4.55 -7.80 -23.04
N VAL A 328 -3.58 -8.42 -22.37
CA VAL A 328 -3.72 -9.76 -21.80
C VAL A 328 -3.26 -9.73 -20.35
N CYS A 329 -4.19 -10.03 -19.45
CA CYS A 329 -3.96 -10.09 -18.01
C CYS A 329 -3.84 -11.53 -17.56
N LYS A 330 -2.98 -11.79 -16.56
CA LYS A 330 -2.95 -13.06 -15.86
C LYS A 330 -4.28 -13.31 -15.16
N ALA A 331 -4.51 -14.56 -14.80
CA ALA A 331 -5.62 -14.92 -13.93
C ALA A 331 -5.47 -14.30 -12.54
N ASP A 332 -6.58 -14.19 -11.82
CA ASP A 332 -6.63 -13.70 -10.44
C ASP A 332 -5.59 -14.42 -9.56
N PHE A 333 -4.92 -13.66 -8.69
CA PHE A 333 -3.88 -14.16 -7.79
C PHE A 333 -3.90 -13.45 -6.43
N SER A 334 -3.28 -14.07 -5.43
CA SER A 334 -3.13 -13.50 -4.09
C SER A 334 -1.72 -12.97 -3.85
N VAL A 335 -1.62 -11.90 -3.07
CA VAL A 335 -0.36 -11.33 -2.57
C VAL A 335 -0.42 -11.21 -1.04
N GLN A 336 0.74 -11.31 -0.40
CA GLN A 336 0.85 -11.33 1.06
C GLN A 336 1.46 -10.03 1.55
N LEU A 337 0.86 -9.43 2.58
CA LEU A 337 1.45 -8.30 3.29
C LEU A 337 2.76 -8.72 3.97
N ASP A 338 3.72 -7.80 4.01
CA ASP A 338 4.96 -7.97 4.76
C ASP A 338 4.79 -7.59 6.25
N ALA A 339 5.89 -7.66 7.02
CA ALA A 339 5.88 -7.34 8.44
C ALA A 339 5.57 -5.86 8.76
N ASN A 340 5.57 -4.97 7.77
CA ASN A 340 5.15 -3.58 7.90
C ASN A 340 3.69 -3.36 7.49
N GLY A 341 3.00 -4.41 7.04
CA GLY A 341 1.63 -4.33 6.52
C GLY A 341 1.56 -3.77 5.11
N GLU A 342 2.61 -3.97 4.30
CA GLU A 342 2.73 -3.45 2.94
C GLU A 342 3.06 -4.56 1.93
N VAL A 343 2.61 -4.42 0.68
CA VAL A 343 3.05 -5.25 -0.45
C VAL A 343 2.94 -4.46 -1.74
N SER A 344 3.83 -4.70 -2.70
CA SER A 344 3.75 -4.11 -4.04
C SER A 344 3.74 -5.17 -5.13
N ILE A 345 3.13 -4.82 -6.25
CA ILE A 345 3.12 -5.58 -7.50
C ILE A 345 3.67 -4.71 -8.63
N ASP A 346 4.28 -5.36 -9.60
CA ASP A 346 4.76 -4.73 -10.83
C ASP A 346 3.84 -5.06 -12.03
N VAL A 347 4.00 -4.31 -13.10
CA VAL A 347 3.33 -4.57 -14.39
C VAL A 347 3.53 -6.03 -14.83
N SER A 348 4.72 -6.61 -14.61
CA SER A 348 5.04 -8.00 -14.96
C SER A 348 4.24 -9.04 -14.18
N ASP A 349 3.69 -8.67 -13.02
CA ASP A 349 2.84 -9.56 -12.24
C ASP A 349 1.47 -9.72 -12.88
N ILE A 350 0.99 -8.68 -13.59
CA ILE A 350 -0.33 -8.66 -14.23
C ILE A 350 -0.26 -9.03 -15.72
N ASN A 351 0.76 -8.58 -16.44
CA ASN A 351 0.85 -8.77 -17.88
C ASN A 351 1.08 -10.25 -18.25
N ASP A 352 0.22 -10.81 -19.11
CA ASP A 352 0.28 -12.19 -19.61
C ASP A 352 0.53 -12.24 -21.12
N GLY A 353 1.53 -11.48 -21.58
CA GLY A 353 1.91 -11.44 -22.99
C GLY A 353 1.05 -10.52 -23.83
N SER A 354 0.67 -9.35 -23.29
CA SER A 354 0.11 -8.25 -24.09
C SER A 354 1.00 -7.94 -25.29
N THR A 355 0.39 -7.59 -26.42
CA THR A 355 1.10 -7.35 -27.68
C THR A 355 0.76 -5.98 -28.26
N VAL A 356 1.73 -5.33 -28.89
CA VAL A 356 1.52 -4.17 -29.75
C VAL A 356 2.21 -4.42 -31.08
N THR A 357 1.56 -4.03 -32.17
CA THR A 357 2.18 -4.08 -33.51
C THR A 357 2.99 -2.80 -33.77
N CYS A 358 2.47 -1.67 -33.26
CA CYS A 358 3.02 -0.34 -33.45
C CYS A 358 3.83 0.08 -32.20
N GLU A 359 5.13 -0.20 -32.19
CA GLU A 359 6.04 0.09 -31.06
C GLU A 359 6.43 1.58 -30.98
N PRO A 360 6.75 2.13 -29.80
CA PRO A 360 6.94 1.43 -28.51
C PRO A 360 5.66 1.09 -27.73
N ILE A 361 5.71 0.01 -26.96
CA ILE A 361 4.73 -0.33 -25.93
C ILE A 361 4.91 0.55 -24.68
N SER A 362 3.80 1.12 -24.19
CA SER A 362 3.72 1.65 -22.84
C SER A 362 2.73 0.82 -22.03
N LEU A 363 3.16 0.40 -20.83
CA LEU A 363 2.39 -0.44 -19.91
C LEU A 363 2.22 0.28 -18.57
N SER A 364 1.01 0.29 -18.04
CA SER A 364 0.73 0.85 -16.71
C SER A 364 -0.36 0.06 -15.99
N ILE A 365 -0.34 0.08 -14.67
CA ILE A 365 -1.36 -0.56 -13.83
C ILE A 365 -2.03 0.49 -12.95
N SER A 366 -3.32 0.30 -12.65
CA SER A 366 -4.10 1.30 -11.89
C SER A 366 -3.68 1.46 -10.43
N LYS A 367 -2.99 0.47 -9.87
CA LYS A 367 -2.45 0.47 -8.50
C LYS A 367 -1.33 -0.57 -8.38
N SER A 368 -0.23 -0.19 -7.73
CA SER A 368 0.96 -1.02 -7.50
C SER A 368 1.17 -1.38 -6.04
N ASP A 369 0.77 -0.51 -5.10
CA ASP A 369 1.10 -0.64 -3.68
C ASP A 369 -0.17 -0.87 -2.86
N PHE A 370 -0.12 -1.80 -1.92
CA PHE A 370 -1.22 -2.21 -1.06
C PHE A 370 -0.81 -2.20 0.40
N THR A 371 -1.78 -1.93 1.27
CA THR A 371 -1.59 -1.91 2.73
C THR A 371 -2.67 -2.72 3.45
N CYS A 372 -2.64 -2.75 4.79
CA CYS A 372 -3.72 -3.34 5.61
C CYS A 372 -5.13 -2.81 5.28
N SER A 373 -5.28 -1.62 4.68
CA SER A 373 -6.60 -1.11 4.26
C SER A 373 -7.16 -1.80 3.01
N ASP A 374 -6.31 -2.54 2.30
CA ASP A 374 -6.60 -3.16 1.01
C ASP A 374 -6.80 -4.66 1.12
N ILE A 375 -6.85 -5.22 2.33
CA ILE A 375 -7.10 -6.66 2.56
C ILE A 375 -8.41 -7.08 1.86
N GLY A 376 -8.35 -8.20 1.14
CA GLY A 376 -9.41 -8.69 0.28
C GLY A 376 -9.18 -8.43 -1.21
N PRO A 377 -10.22 -8.57 -2.05
CA PRO A 377 -10.09 -8.48 -3.51
C PRO A 377 -9.96 -7.03 -4.00
N ASN A 378 -8.90 -6.76 -4.77
CA ASN A 378 -8.67 -5.49 -5.45
C ASN A 378 -8.67 -5.69 -6.96
N VAL A 379 -9.51 -4.97 -7.69
CA VAL A 379 -9.52 -5.02 -9.16
C VAL A 379 -8.45 -4.08 -9.70
N ILE A 380 -7.49 -4.63 -10.45
CA ILE A 380 -6.39 -3.88 -11.05
C ILE A 380 -6.57 -3.87 -12.57
N THR A 381 -6.50 -2.69 -13.15
CA THR A 381 -6.56 -2.47 -14.60
C THR A 381 -5.14 -2.34 -15.14
N LEU A 382 -4.77 -3.20 -16.10
CA LEU A 382 -3.59 -3.02 -16.94
C LEU A 382 -4.01 -2.21 -18.18
N THR A 383 -3.31 -1.11 -18.43
CA THR A 383 -3.46 -0.29 -19.64
C THR A 383 -2.23 -0.44 -20.50
N ILE A 384 -2.44 -0.72 -21.79
CA ILE A 384 -1.41 -0.85 -22.81
C ILE A 384 -1.67 0.19 -23.88
N SER A 385 -0.65 0.97 -24.22
CA SER A 385 -0.71 1.96 -25.29
C SER A 385 0.38 1.74 -26.33
N ASP A 386 0.05 2.04 -27.58
CA ASP A 386 1.01 2.10 -28.68
C ASP A 386 1.69 3.48 -28.78
N ALA A 387 2.64 3.60 -29.72
CA ALA A 387 3.37 4.84 -30.01
C ALA A 387 2.49 6.04 -30.39
N PHE A 388 1.26 5.77 -30.83
CA PHE A 388 0.37 6.75 -31.41
C PHE A 388 -0.83 7.06 -30.49
N GLY A 389 -0.83 6.51 -29.27
CA GLY A 389 -1.81 6.79 -28.22
C GLY A 389 -3.08 5.95 -28.30
N ASN A 390 -3.13 4.89 -29.12
CA ASN A 390 -4.22 3.93 -29.05
C ASN A 390 -4.05 3.08 -27.79
N GLU A 391 -5.13 2.87 -27.03
CA GLU A 391 -5.07 2.14 -25.76
C GLU A 391 -6.05 0.96 -25.74
N THR A 392 -5.64 -0.13 -25.08
CA THR A 392 -6.53 -1.19 -24.63
C THR A 392 -6.25 -1.55 -23.18
N THR A 393 -7.25 -2.15 -22.53
CA THR A 393 -7.16 -2.51 -21.13
C THR A 393 -7.65 -3.93 -20.87
N CYS A 394 -7.12 -4.53 -19.80
CA CYS A 394 -7.65 -5.74 -19.20
C CYS A 394 -7.65 -5.58 -17.68
N THR A 395 -8.42 -6.42 -16.99
CA THR A 395 -8.52 -6.38 -15.54
C THR A 395 -8.20 -7.74 -14.94
N THR A 396 -7.51 -7.75 -13.79
CA THR A 396 -7.32 -8.93 -12.93
C THR A 396 -7.69 -8.58 -11.50
N THR A 397 -8.09 -9.56 -10.71
CA THR A 397 -8.29 -9.39 -9.26
C THR A 397 -7.01 -9.80 -8.52
N VAL A 398 -6.50 -8.91 -7.69
CA VAL A 398 -5.40 -9.15 -6.74
C VAL A 398 -6.00 -9.24 -5.34
N THR A 399 -5.96 -10.42 -4.75
CA THR A 399 -6.44 -10.63 -3.37
C THR A 399 -5.28 -10.38 -2.41
N VAL A 400 -5.38 -9.31 -1.62
CA VAL A 400 -4.38 -9.00 -0.59
C VAL A 400 -4.76 -9.78 0.67
N GLU A 401 -3.81 -10.54 1.18
CA GLU A 401 -3.99 -11.40 2.36
C GLU A 401 -3.01 -10.99 3.46
N ASP A 402 -3.46 -11.14 4.69
CA ASP A 402 -2.63 -11.08 5.89
C ASP A 402 -2.55 -12.48 6.49
N ASN A 403 -1.33 -13.01 6.55
CA ASN A 403 -1.02 -14.36 7.05
C ASN A 403 0.15 -14.31 8.04
N ILE A 404 0.39 -13.15 8.65
CA ILE A 404 1.33 -12.98 9.76
C ILE A 404 0.53 -13.01 11.06
N PRO A 405 0.73 -13.98 11.96
CA PRO A 405 -0.03 -14.05 13.20
C PRO A 405 0.33 -12.90 14.16
N PRO A 406 -0.61 -12.47 15.01
CA PRO A 406 -0.34 -11.49 16.04
C PRO A 406 0.60 -12.05 17.10
N VAL A 407 1.30 -11.16 17.80
CA VAL A 407 2.17 -11.52 18.93
C VAL A 407 1.56 -10.97 20.21
N ILE A 408 1.11 -11.86 21.09
CA ILE A 408 0.53 -11.51 22.40
C ILE A 408 1.58 -11.56 23.53
N SER A 409 1.44 -10.66 24.50
CA SER A 409 2.29 -10.55 25.68
C SER A 409 1.43 -10.37 26.94
N CYS A 410 1.42 -11.41 27.79
CA CYS A 410 0.82 -11.38 29.12
C CYS A 410 1.77 -10.77 30.16
N VAL A 411 1.19 -10.28 31.26
CA VAL A 411 1.96 -9.98 32.48
C VAL A 411 2.39 -11.28 33.18
N PRO A 412 3.46 -11.27 33.99
CA PRO A 412 3.85 -12.45 34.77
C PRO A 412 2.81 -12.79 35.85
N ASP A 413 2.83 -14.04 36.31
CA ASP A 413 2.07 -14.50 37.47
C ASP A 413 2.30 -13.59 38.69
N ASP A 414 1.24 -13.33 39.45
CA ASP A 414 1.29 -12.45 40.63
C ASP A 414 0.50 -13.05 41.80
N THR A 415 0.83 -12.60 43.01
CA THR A 415 0.15 -12.97 44.25
C THR A 415 -0.44 -11.73 44.89
N LYS A 416 -1.75 -11.76 45.18
CA LYS A 416 -2.48 -10.65 45.81
C LYS A 416 -3.03 -11.09 47.15
N SER A 417 -2.99 -10.17 48.12
CA SER A 417 -3.76 -10.33 49.34
C SER A 417 -5.24 -10.05 49.08
N THR A 418 -6.13 -10.69 49.85
CA THR A 418 -7.56 -10.37 49.88
C THR A 418 -7.81 -8.90 50.21
N ASP A 419 -8.93 -8.36 49.69
CA ASP A 419 -9.40 -7.02 50.04
C ASP A 419 -9.80 -6.96 51.52
N PRO A 420 -9.61 -5.82 52.22
CA PRO A 420 -9.90 -5.72 53.65
C PRO A 420 -11.34 -6.13 54.01
N GLY A 421 -11.48 -7.11 54.92
CA GLY A 421 -12.77 -7.62 55.37
C GLY A 421 -13.54 -8.48 54.36
N LEU A 422 -12.93 -8.85 53.23
CA LEU A 422 -13.48 -9.74 52.21
C LEU A 422 -12.56 -10.95 51.99
N CYS A 423 -13.11 -12.06 51.46
CA CYS A 423 -12.33 -13.24 51.06
C CYS A 423 -12.13 -13.32 49.55
N SER A 424 -11.84 -12.19 48.96
CA SER A 424 -11.66 -12.05 47.53
C SER A 424 -10.77 -10.86 47.25
N TYR A 425 -10.18 -10.83 46.06
CA TYR A 425 -9.44 -9.70 45.55
C TYR A 425 -10.16 -9.09 44.34
N THR A 426 -10.42 -7.80 44.38
CA THR A 426 -10.97 -7.06 43.24
C THR A 426 -9.83 -6.52 42.39
N VAL A 427 -9.75 -6.94 41.12
CA VAL A 427 -8.70 -6.49 40.19
C VAL A 427 -8.74 -4.97 40.02
N GLN A 428 -7.58 -4.33 40.14
CA GLN A 428 -7.43 -2.88 40.08
C GLN A 428 -6.83 -2.43 38.75
N GLY A 429 -7.63 -1.69 37.98
CA GLY A 429 -7.18 -1.13 36.70
C GLY A 429 -6.70 -2.22 35.75
N THR A 430 -5.58 -1.97 35.08
CA THR A 430 -5.07 -2.80 33.97
C THR A 430 -3.91 -3.71 34.39
N GLU A 431 -3.81 -4.07 35.67
CA GLU A 431 -2.62 -4.75 36.22
C GLU A 431 -2.41 -6.16 35.66
N PHE A 432 -3.45 -6.77 35.08
CA PHE A 432 -3.42 -8.10 34.47
C PHE A 432 -3.80 -8.10 32.99
N ASP A 433 -3.98 -6.92 32.39
CA ASP A 433 -4.36 -6.81 30.99
C ASP A 433 -3.18 -7.20 30.10
N ALA A 434 -3.44 -8.11 29.15
CA ALA A 434 -2.46 -8.47 28.14
C ALA A 434 -2.36 -7.39 27.05
N THR A 435 -1.24 -7.38 26.34
CA THR A 435 -1.01 -6.49 25.19
C THR A 435 -0.62 -7.31 23.97
N PHE A 436 -0.78 -6.78 22.77
CA PHE A 436 -0.36 -7.46 21.56
C PHE A 436 0.15 -6.48 20.49
N THR A 437 0.88 -7.01 19.51
CA THR A 437 1.31 -6.30 18.32
C THR A 437 1.05 -7.15 17.09
N ASP A 438 0.74 -6.51 15.97
CA ASP A 438 0.50 -7.14 14.68
C ASP A 438 0.91 -6.17 13.56
N ASN A 439 1.19 -6.66 12.35
CA ASN A 439 1.43 -5.83 11.15
C ASN A 439 0.16 -5.05 10.75
N CYS A 440 -1.03 -5.59 11.05
CA CYS A 440 -2.32 -4.98 10.86
C CYS A 440 -3.08 -4.85 12.20
N LEU A 441 -3.19 -3.62 12.72
CA LEU A 441 -3.74 -3.30 14.05
C LEU A 441 -5.27 -3.45 14.21
N ASN A 442 -5.94 -4.23 13.36
CA ASN A 442 -7.39 -4.42 13.40
C ASN A 442 -7.84 -5.55 14.34
N GLY A 443 -6.92 -6.12 15.12
CA GLY A 443 -7.18 -7.22 16.03
C GLY A 443 -7.98 -6.85 17.30
N SER A 444 -8.52 -7.88 17.94
CA SER A 444 -9.25 -7.82 19.20
C SER A 444 -8.61 -8.75 20.22
N ILE A 445 -8.61 -8.33 21.49
CA ILE A 445 -8.12 -9.14 22.60
C ILE A 445 -9.27 -9.45 23.56
N THR A 446 -9.35 -10.68 24.02
CA THR A 446 -10.39 -11.16 24.95
C THR A 446 -9.79 -12.08 26.00
N ASN A 447 -10.52 -12.31 27.10
CA ASN A 447 -10.14 -13.28 28.12
C ASN A 447 -11.27 -14.26 28.47
N ASN A 448 -10.90 -15.38 29.09
CA ASN A 448 -11.81 -16.45 29.50
C ASN A 448 -12.75 -16.13 30.69
N LEU A 449 -12.52 -15.05 31.44
CA LEU A 449 -13.36 -14.70 32.61
C LEU A 449 -14.62 -13.95 32.18
N ASN A 450 -14.47 -12.90 31.38
CA ASN A 450 -15.56 -11.99 31.03
C ASN A 450 -15.69 -11.69 29.53
N ASN A 451 -14.83 -12.26 28.68
CA ASN A 451 -14.78 -12.03 27.23
C ASN A 451 -14.57 -10.55 26.84
N THR A 452 -13.88 -9.77 27.68
CA THR A 452 -13.49 -8.38 27.38
C THR A 452 -11.97 -8.22 27.29
N ASP A 453 -11.53 -7.02 26.91
CA ASP A 453 -10.12 -6.65 26.77
C ASP A 453 -9.44 -6.29 28.11
N SER A 454 -10.21 -6.30 29.20
CA SER A 454 -9.73 -6.06 30.56
C SER A 454 -10.47 -6.95 31.56
N ILE A 455 -9.79 -7.30 32.65
CA ILE A 455 -10.41 -7.92 33.83
C ILE A 455 -10.53 -6.92 35.00
N ALA A 456 -10.40 -5.62 34.74
CA ALA A 456 -10.57 -4.57 35.74
C ALA A 456 -11.93 -4.67 36.45
N GLY A 457 -11.91 -4.75 37.77
CA GLY A 457 -13.12 -4.88 38.59
C GLY A 457 -13.68 -6.31 38.68
N GLU A 458 -13.07 -7.30 38.02
CA GLU A 458 -13.39 -8.71 38.29
C GLU A 458 -12.98 -9.07 39.72
N VAL A 459 -13.81 -9.89 40.36
CA VAL A 459 -13.60 -10.36 41.73
C VAL A 459 -13.03 -11.77 41.66
N LEU A 460 -11.80 -11.93 42.15
CA LEU A 460 -11.08 -13.19 42.20
C LEU A 460 -11.25 -13.79 43.60
N ASP A 461 -11.78 -15.01 43.67
CA ASP A 461 -11.95 -15.74 44.93
C ASP A 461 -10.58 -16.18 45.49
N PHE A 462 -10.53 -16.48 46.79
CA PHE A 462 -9.37 -17.10 47.44
C PHE A 462 -8.88 -18.34 46.69
N GLY A 463 -7.56 -18.42 46.45
CA GLY A 463 -6.91 -19.48 45.69
C GLY A 463 -6.32 -19.03 44.36
N GLU A 464 -6.11 -19.97 43.44
CA GLU A 464 -5.53 -19.70 42.11
C GLU A 464 -6.63 -19.45 41.07
N THR A 465 -6.48 -18.37 40.30
CA THR A 465 -7.27 -18.10 39.09
C THR A 465 -6.35 -17.98 37.88
N THR A 466 -6.59 -18.80 36.85
CA THR A 466 -5.86 -18.71 35.57
C THR A 466 -6.69 -17.92 34.55
N VAL A 467 -6.13 -16.81 34.09
CA VAL A 467 -6.70 -15.97 33.04
C VAL A 467 -6.00 -16.29 31.73
N VAL A 468 -6.78 -16.76 30.74
CA VAL A 468 -6.30 -17.03 29.39
C VAL A 468 -6.73 -15.86 28.51
N TRP A 469 -5.75 -15.19 27.91
CA TRP A 469 -5.94 -14.13 26.94
C TRP A 469 -5.81 -14.68 25.54
N THR A 470 -6.78 -14.37 24.69
CA THR A 470 -6.82 -14.74 23.27
C THR A 470 -6.86 -13.47 22.43
N VAL A 471 -5.91 -13.31 21.51
CA VAL A 471 -5.93 -12.27 20.47
C VAL A 471 -6.38 -12.89 19.15
N ASP A 472 -7.22 -12.17 18.41
CA ASP A 472 -7.63 -12.44 17.02
C ASP A 472 -7.28 -11.20 16.20
N ASP A 473 -6.46 -11.34 15.15
CA ASP A 473 -6.03 -10.23 14.30
C ASP A 473 -7.13 -9.66 13.39
N GLY A 474 -8.30 -10.31 13.34
CA GLY A 474 -9.41 -9.96 12.45
C GLY A 474 -9.27 -10.51 11.02
N ASN A 475 -8.16 -11.19 10.73
CA ASN A 475 -7.85 -11.86 9.45
C ASN A 475 -7.83 -13.40 9.60
N GLY A 476 -8.23 -13.91 10.76
CA GLY A 476 -8.39 -15.35 11.02
C GLY A 476 -7.17 -16.00 11.68
N GLN A 477 -6.24 -15.20 12.20
CA GLN A 477 -5.06 -15.66 12.92
C GLN A 477 -5.17 -15.27 14.39
N THR A 478 -4.84 -16.23 15.26
CA THR A 478 -4.99 -16.08 16.71
C THR A 478 -3.72 -16.47 17.45
N ASP A 479 -3.47 -15.81 18.57
CA ASP A 479 -2.42 -16.18 19.53
C ASP A 479 -2.97 -16.14 20.96
N GLU A 480 -2.38 -16.91 21.88
CA GLU A 480 -2.86 -17.05 23.25
C GLU A 480 -1.73 -16.96 24.27
N CYS A 481 -2.01 -16.36 25.42
CA CYS A 481 -1.14 -16.42 26.60
C CYS A 481 -1.96 -16.53 27.88
N GLU A 482 -1.34 -17.00 28.96
CA GLU A 482 -1.99 -17.16 30.26
C GLU A 482 -1.22 -16.46 31.37
N VAL A 483 -1.96 -16.00 32.39
CA VAL A 483 -1.44 -15.51 33.67
C VAL A 483 -2.17 -16.21 34.81
N THR A 484 -1.43 -16.63 35.83
CA THR A 484 -1.99 -17.21 37.06
C THR A 484 -1.91 -16.20 38.20
N ILE A 485 -3.07 -15.88 38.79
CA ILE A 485 -3.21 -14.95 39.91
C ILE A 485 -3.55 -15.76 41.15
N THR A 486 -2.71 -15.64 42.18
CA THR A 486 -2.93 -16.32 43.47
C THR A 486 -3.45 -15.33 44.50
N VAL A 487 -4.68 -15.51 44.97
CA VAL A 487 -5.25 -14.73 46.07
C VAL A 487 -5.00 -15.45 47.38
N ILE A 488 -4.19 -14.83 48.23
CA ILE A 488 -3.86 -15.30 49.58
C ILE A 488 -4.53 -14.42 50.63
N ASP A 489 -4.79 -15.01 51.77
CA ASP A 489 -5.35 -14.29 52.92
C ASP A 489 -4.24 -13.96 53.91
N THR A 490 -4.13 -12.68 54.24
CA THR A 490 -3.10 -12.12 55.12
C THR A 490 -3.69 -11.26 56.25
N GLU A 491 -5.01 -11.27 56.43
CA GLU A 491 -5.67 -10.53 57.49
C GLU A 491 -5.66 -11.37 58.79
N ASP A 492 -5.28 -10.76 59.91
CA ASP A 492 -5.27 -11.48 61.19
C ASP A 492 -6.71 -11.69 61.70
N PRO A 493 -7.05 -12.87 62.24
CA PRO A 493 -8.35 -13.09 62.85
C PRO A 493 -8.56 -12.23 64.11
N VAL A 494 -9.80 -11.80 64.35
CA VAL A 494 -10.15 -10.86 65.43
C VAL A 494 -10.89 -11.55 66.58
N LEU A 495 -10.35 -11.44 67.79
CA LEU A 495 -10.95 -11.90 69.05
C LEU A 495 -11.60 -10.76 69.82
N MET A 496 -12.92 -10.81 70.00
CA MET A 496 -13.67 -9.85 70.80
C MET A 496 -13.85 -10.37 72.22
N THR A 497 -13.25 -9.73 73.23
CA THR A 497 -13.23 -10.23 74.61
C THR A 497 -14.38 -9.71 75.48
N VAL A 498 -14.67 -10.47 76.55
CA VAL A 498 -15.62 -10.03 77.58
C VAL A 498 -15.03 -8.81 78.31
N GLN A 499 -15.80 -7.71 78.35
CA GLN A 499 -15.35 -6.41 78.89
C GLN A 499 -15.38 -6.34 80.42
N ASP A 500 -16.27 -7.10 81.06
CA ASP A 500 -16.37 -7.14 82.52
C ASP A 500 -15.50 -8.27 83.07
N PRO A 501 -14.62 -8.00 84.06
CA PRO A 501 -13.80 -9.04 84.65
C PRO A 501 -14.68 -10.07 85.35
N MET A 502 -14.42 -11.35 85.10
CA MET A 502 -15.15 -12.43 85.75
C MET A 502 -14.77 -12.48 87.25
N ILE A 503 -15.72 -12.74 88.14
CA ILE A 503 -15.46 -12.74 89.60
C ILE A 503 -15.57 -14.15 90.17
N ILE A 504 -14.53 -14.64 90.86
CA ILE A 504 -14.56 -15.92 91.59
C ILE A 504 -14.74 -15.70 93.10
N TRP A 505 -15.86 -16.17 93.66
CA TRP A 505 -16.20 -16.07 95.10
C TRP A 505 -17.03 -17.31 95.53
N PRO A 506 -17.04 -17.78 96.80
CA PRO A 506 -16.30 -17.35 98.02
C PRO A 506 -14.87 -17.90 98.15
N PRO A 507 -14.04 -17.35 99.08
CA PRO A 507 -12.63 -17.66 99.29
C PRO A 507 -12.50 -18.97 100.08
N ASN A 508 -12.69 -20.08 99.37
CA ASN A 508 -12.72 -21.42 99.93
C ASN A 508 -11.56 -22.29 99.45
N HIS A 509 -10.57 -21.70 98.80
CA HIS A 509 -9.37 -22.37 98.29
C HIS A 509 -9.61 -23.48 97.25
N LYS A 510 -10.78 -23.51 96.62
CA LYS A 510 -11.10 -24.49 95.55
C LYS A 510 -10.81 -23.90 94.17
N TYR A 511 -10.53 -24.76 93.20
CA TYR A 511 -10.50 -24.34 91.80
C TYR A 511 -11.90 -23.92 91.33
N GLN A 512 -11.91 -22.95 90.44
CA GLN A 512 -13.00 -22.70 89.52
C GLN A 512 -12.46 -22.95 88.12
N THR A 513 -13.06 -23.92 87.44
CA THR A 513 -12.79 -24.18 86.02
C THR A 513 -13.49 -23.13 85.18
N PHE A 514 -12.77 -22.58 84.21
CA PHE A 514 -13.30 -21.77 83.12
C PHE A 514 -12.95 -22.42 81.80
N ASP A 515 -13.96 -22.58 80.96
CA ASP A 515 -13.76 -22.89 79.54
C ASP A 515 -13.31 -21.62 78.80
N VAL A 516 -12.45 -21.74 77.80
CA VAL A 516 -11.91 -20.62 77.00
C VAL A 516 -13.04 -19.76 76.43
N ASN A 517 -14.18 -20.37 76.10
CA ASN A 517 -15.38 -19.69 75.59
C ASN A 517 -16.02 -18.74 76.60
N SER A 518 -15.59 -18.77 77.87
CA SER A 518 -16.05 -17.85 78.90
C SER A 518 -15.40 -16.47 78.78
N PHE A 519 -14.31 -16.33 78.02
CA PHE A 519 -13.44 -15.14 78.02
C PHE A 519 -13.59 -14.26 76.78
N PHE A 520 -14.30 -14.73 75.75
CA PHE A 520 -14.57 -13.99 74.53
C PHE A 520 -16.04 -14.10 74.12
N VAL A 521 -16.52 -13.14 73.33
CA VAL A 521 -17.92 -13.07 72.85
C VAL A 521 -18.06 -13.51 71.40
N SER A 522 -17.03 -13.30 70.58
CA SER A 522 -16.99 -13.74 69.18
C SER A 522 -15.55 -13.82 68.68
N VAL A 523 -15.35 -14.69 67.70
CA VAL A 523 -14.16 -14.78 66.87
C VAL A 523 -14.59 -14.59 65.42
N LEU A 524 -13.90 -13.74 64.67
CA LEU A 524 -14.23 -13.42 63.29
C LEU A 524 -12.96 -13.41 62.45
N ASP A 525 -13.11 -13.80 61.20
CA ASP A 525 -12.07 -13.77 60.18
C ASP A 525 -12.75 -13.54 58.81
N ASN A 526 -12.04 -12.94 57.87
CA ASN A 526 -12.56 -12.56 56.56
C ASN A 526 -12.71 -13.76 55.63
N CYS A 527 -11.82 -14.75 55.71
CA CYS A 527 -11.78 -15.89 54.78
C CYS A 527 -12.18 -17.23 55.40
N THR A 528 -11.79 -17.44 56.64
CA THR A 528 -11.98 -18.70 57.34
C THR A 528 -13.14 -18.57 58.33
N PRO A 529 -14.21 -19.38 58.23
CA PRO A 529 -15.22 -19.40 59.27
C PRO A 529 -14.63 -19.95 60.58
N LEU A 530 -14.28 -19.04 61.51
CA LEU A 530 -13.78 -19.41 62.82
C LEU A 530 -14.90 -19.66 63.82
N THR A 531 -14.66 -20.59 64.71
CA THR A 531 -15.58 -21.00 65.78
C THR A 531 -14.90 -20.92 67.15
N ALA A 532 -15.71 -21.08 68.18
CA ALA A 532 -15.24 -21.15 69.55
C ALA A 532 -14.16 -22.24 69.77
N ASP A 533 -14.22 -23.32 68.98
CA ASP A 533 -13.26 -24.43 69.02
C ASP A 533 -11.88 -24.07 68.43
N ASP A 534 -11.73 -22.90 67.80
CA ASP A 534 -10.46 -22.45 67.20
C ASP A 534 -9.65 -21.53 68.14
N VAL A 535 -10.25 -21.10 69.27
CA VAL A 535 -9.61 -20.20 70.26
C VAL A 535 -8.93 -21.00 71.36
N TYR A 536 -7.67 -20.69 71.66
CA TYR A 536 -6.87 -21.37 72.67
C TYR A 536 -6.39 -20.39 73.75
N ILE A 537 -6.23 -20.87 74.98
CA ILE A 537 -5.52 -20.16 76.03
C ILE A 537 -4.03 -20.23 75.71
N ALA A 538 -3.44 -19.11 75.30
CA ALA A 538 -2.00 -19.01 75.05
C ALA A 538 -1.22 -19.06 76.37
N SER A 539 -1.66 -18.27 77.34
CA SER A 539 -1.04 -18.20 78.67
C SER A 539 -2.00 -17.66 79.71
N VAL A 540 -1.70 -17.90 80.98
CA VAL A 540 -2.38 -17.30 82.11
C VAL A 540 -1.34 -16.75 83.07
N SER A 541 -1.47 -15.47 83.42
CA SER A 541 -0.62 -14.84 84.44
C SER A 541 -1.42 -14.49 85.68
N SER A 542 -0.78 -14.52 86.84
CA SER A 542 -1.30 -14.00 88.09
C SER A 542 -0.39 -12.91 88.62
N ASP A 543 -0.99 -11.91 89.27
CA ASP A 543 -0.32 -10.85 90.04
C ASP A 543 0.33 -11.31 91.37
N GLU A 544 0.14 -12.57 91.76
CA GLU A 544 0.71 -13.17 92.97
C GLU A 544 1.58 -14.41 92.64
N GLU A 545 2.71 -14.59 93.34
CA GLU A 545 3.53 -15.80 93.23
C GLU A 545 2.82 -17.02 93.83
N GLU A 546 3.01 -18.20 93.22
CA GLU A 546 2.44 -19.50 93.63
C GLU A 546 2.66 -19.84 95.12
N ASN A 547 3.72 -19.29 95.75
CA ASN A 547 4.16 -19.66 97.11
C ASN A 547 4.59 -18.47 97.99
N ALA A 548 3.76 -17.43 98.13
CA ALA A 548 4.06 -16.28 98.99
C ALA A 548 4.40 -16.70 100.47
N PRO A 549 5.57 -16.31 101.04
CA PRO A 549 5.99 -16.80 102.36
C PRO A 549 5.34 -16.00 103.51
N GLY A 550 4.36 -16.59 104.20
CA GLY A 550 3.76 -15.96 105.39
C GLY A 550 2.64 -16.72 106.11
N GLY A 551 2.39 -17.97 105.72
CA GLY A 551 1.33 -18.83 106.26
C GLY A 551 0.95 -19.95 105.29
N GLY A 552 1.90 -20.34 104.44
CA GLY A 552 1.72 -21.21 103.28
C GLY A 552 1.37 -22.64 103.64
N ASP A 553 0.60 -23.23 102.75
CA ASP A 553 0.38 -24.66 102.58
C ASP A 553 1.71 -25.34 102.33
N GLY A 554 1.99 -26.38 103.12
CA GLY A 554 2.97 -27.35 102.71
C GLY A 554 2.59 -27.92 101.34
N ASN A 555 3.23 -27.41 100.30
CA ASN A 555 3.59 -28.08 99.05
C ASN A 555 2.62 -29.18 98.58
N THR A 556 1.44 -28.84 98.02
CA THR A 556 0.60 -29.86 97.38
C THR A 556 -0.22 -29.51 96.12
N THR A 557 -0.48 -28.26 95.69
CA THR A 557 -1.18 -27.99 94.39
C THR A 557 -1.02 -26.55 93.86
N ASP A 558 -0.85 -26.41 92.54
CA ASP A 558 -0.59 -25.17 91.78
C ASP A 558 -1.79 -24.19 91.73
N ASP A 559 -1.55 -22.91 91.49
CA ASP A 559 -2.59 -21.87 91.51
C ASP A 559 -3.28 -21.62 90.17
N ILE A 560 -2.56 -21.90 89.08
CA ILE A 560 -3.04 -21.90 87.71
C ILE A 560 -2.81 -23.30 87.18
N VAL A 561 -3.86 -23.97 86.72
CA VAL A 561 -3.72 -25.25 86.02
C VAL A 561 -4.44 -25.14 84.69
N ILE A 562 -3.68 -24.93 83.61
CA ILE A 562 -4.22 -24.90 82.26
C ILE A 562 -4.41 -26.34 81.77
N ALA A 563 -5.58 -26.64 81.22
CA ALA A 563 -5.88 -27.96 80.69
C ALA A 563 -4.98 -28.32 79.50
N GLN A 564 -4.83 -29.63 79.29
CA GLN A 564 -3.98 -30.25 78.28
C GLN A 564 -4.23 -29.76 76.84
N ASP A 565 -5.48 -29.44 76.54
CA ASP A 565 -5.97 -28.98 75.24
C ASP A 565 -5.95 -27.45 75.10
N CYS A 566 -5.48 -26.73 76.12
CA CYS A 566 -5.53 -25.27 76.21
C CYS A 566 -6.95 -24.68 76.06
N LYS A 567 -8.00 -25.49 76.28
CA LYS A 567 -9.40 -25.07 76.15
C LYS A 567 -10.04 -24.70 77.48
N SER A 568 -9.38 -25.00 78.60
CA SER A 568 -9.87 -24.58 79.90
C SER A 568 -8.73 -24.30 80.87
N VAL A 569 -9.02 -23.50 81.88
CA VAL A 569 -8.10 -23.22 82.98
C VAL A 569 -8.83 -23.37 84.31
N ASP A 570 -8.20 -24.09 85.23
CA ASP A 570 -8.56 -24.14 86.64
C ASP A 570 -7.83 -23.01 87.37
N LEU A 571 -8.60 -22.01 87.81
CA LEU A 571 -8.09 -20.87 88.56
C LEU A 571 -8.43 -21.05 90.03
N ARG A 572 -7.44 -20.89 90.90
CA ARG A 572 -7.66 -21.06 92.34
C ARG A 572 -8.34 -19.85 92.96
N ARG A 573 -9.34 -20.11 93.81
CA ARG A 573 -9.98 -19.12 94.67
C ARG A 573 -9.10 -18.73 95.85
N GLU A 574 -9.33 -17.53 96.37
CA GLU A 574 -8.53 -16.95 97.44
C GLU A 574 -8.66 -17.69 98.80
N ARG A 575 -7.64 -17.58 99.67
CA ARG A 575 -7.69 -18.05 101.06
C ARG A 575 -8.49 -17.12 101.94
N GLN A 576 -9.07 -17.68 103.00
CA GLN A 576 -9.56 -16.89 104.11
C GLN A 576 -8.35 -16.34 104.92
N GLY A 577 -7.92 -15.10 104.64
CA GLY A 577 -6.68 -14.50 105.20
C GLY A 577 -6.53 -12.99 104.99
N ASN A 578 -5.34 -12.43 105.27
CA ASN A 578 -5.05 -10.98 105.32
C ASN A 578 -4.48 -10.38 104.00
N GLY A 579 -4.69 -11.00 102.83
CA GLY A 579 -4.21 -10.52 101.52
C GLY A 579 -5.02 -9.37 100.90
N ASN A 580 -4.69 -8.98 99.65
CA ASN A 580 -5.39 -7.98 98.84
C ASN A 580 -6.26 -8.58 97.71
N GLY A 581 -6.21 -9.90 97.50
CA GLY A 581 -6.95 -10.60 96.45
C GLY A 581 -6.18 -10.60 95.13
N ARG A 582 -6.57 -11.46 94.21
CA ARG A 582 -5.77 -11.86 93.05
C ARG A 582 -6.43 -11.54 91.72
N VAL A 583 -5.64 -11.19 90.72
CA VAL A 583 -6.04 -10.97 89.33
C VAL A 583 -5.32 -11.96 88.43
N TYR A 584 -6.10 -12.80 87.74
CA TYR A 584 -5.60 -13.59 86.63
C TYR A 584 -5.82 -12.87 85.31
N THR A 585 -4.80 -12.81 84.46
CA THR A 585 -4.92 -12.36 83.06
C THR A 585 -4.80 -13.57 82.15
N ILE A 586 -5.85 -13.82 81.37
CA ILE A 586 -5.97 -14.94 80.44
C ILE A 586 -5.66 -14.41 79.04
N ASN A 587 -4.50 -14.75 78.49
CA ASN A 587 -4.15 -14.43 77.11
C ASN A 587 -4.66 -15.55 76.21
N MET A 588 -5.44 -15.17 75.20
CA MET A 588 -6.04 -16.05 74.22
C MET A 588 -5.40 -15.79 72.86
N MET A 589 -5.33 -16.85 72.06
CA MET A 589 -4.91 -16.79 70.66
C MET A 589 -5.86 -17.60 69.79
N VAL A 590 -5.96 -17.19 68.53
CA VAL A 590 -6.61 -17.94 67.46
C VAL A 590 -5.75 -17.86 66.21
N MET A 591 -5.80 -18.89 65.39
CA MET A 591 -5.06 -18.98 64.15
C MET A 591 -6.04 -19.44 63.08
N ASP A 592 -6.04 -18.76 61.94
CA ASP A 592 -6.87 -19.13 60.80
C ASP A 592 -6.25 -20.28 59.99
N ALA A 593 -6.93 -20.68 58.90
CA ALA A 593 -6.44 -21.73 58.02
C ALA A 593 -5.26 -21.28 57.12
N SER A 594 -5.06 -19.97 56.99
CA SER A 594 -3.99 -19.33 56.22
C SER A 594 -2.69 -19.15 57.03
N GLY A 595 -2.78 -19.34 58.35
CA GLY A 595 -1.68 -19.20 59.30
C GLY A 595 -1.56 -17.82 59.96
N ASN A 596 -2.51 -16.90 59.75
CA ASN A 596 -2.53 -15.60 60.43
C ASN A 596 -3.00 -15.78 61.88
N THR A 597 -2.55 -14.90 62.79
CA THR A 597 -2.76 -15.11 64.24
C THR A 597 -3.37 -13.91 64.93
N GLY A 598 -4.54 -14.11 65.52
CA GLY A 598 -5.23 -13.17 66.39
C GLY A 598 -4.92 -13.43 67.85
N SER A 599 -4.80 -12.38 68.66
CA SER A 599 -4.66 -12.52 70.11
C SER A 599 -5.46 -11.47 70.87
N SER A 600 -5.92 -11.81 72.07
CA SER A 600 -6.60 -10.90 72.98
C SER A 600 -6.55 -11.41 74.41
N SER A 601 -6.91 -10.58 75.39
CA SER A 601 -6.84 -10.96 76.81
C SER A 601 -8.12 -10.66 77.57
N SER A 602 -8.43 -11.47 78.58
CA SER A 602 -9.51 -11.23 79.54
C SER A 602 -8.99 -11.36 80.98
N GLN A 603 -9.69 -10.76 81.94
CA GLN A 603 -9.29 -10.77 83.35
C GLN A 603 -10.29 -11.49 84.24
N VAL A 604 -9.77 -12.22 85.22
CA VAL A 604 -10.55 -12.90 86.26
C VAL A 604 -10.11 -12.40 87.62
N TYR A 605 -11.03 -11.78 88.35
CA TYR A 605 -10.79 -11.20 89.66
C TYR A 605 -11.22 -12.17 90.75
N VAL A 606 -10.33 -12.36 91.73
CA VAL A 606 -10.57 -13.18 92.91
C VAL A 606 -10.54 -12.28 94.14
N PRO A 607 -11.68 -11.65 94.48
CA PRO A 607 -11.73 -10.71 95.58
C PRO A 607 -11.61 -11.44 96.92
N LYS A 608 -10.87 -10.84 97.85
CA LYS A 608 -10.73 -11.35 99.22
C LYS A 608 -12.00 -11.29 100.07
N ASN A 609 -12.86 -10.31 99.81
CA ASN A 609 -14.10 -10.04 100.54
C ASN A 609 -15.26 -9.85 99.54
N PHE A 610 -16.47 -10.25 99.92
CA PHE A 610 -17.66 -10.07 99.09
C PHE A 610 -17.85 -8.59 98.76
N GLY A 611 -17.74 -8.22 97.48
CA GLY A 611 -17.82 -6.84 96.99
C GLY A 611 -16.53 -6.00 97.12
N GLY A 612 -15.39 -6.60 97.49
CA GLY A 612 -14.07 -5.96 97.41
C GLY A 612 -13.48 -5.98 95.99
N ILE A 613 -12.52 -5.12 95.71
CA ILE A 613 -11.79 -5.07 94.44
C ILE A 613 -10.46 -5.81 94.63
N ALA A 614 -10.14 -6.77 93.75
CA ALA A 614 -8.81 -7.37 93.66
C ALA A 614 -7.85 -6.34 93.03
N THR A 615 -6.66 -6.18 93.59
CA THR A 615 -5.73 -5.12 93.16
C THR A 615 -4.45 -5.78 92.68
N ASP A 616 -4.13 -5.61 91.40
CA ASP A 616 -2.86 -6.05 90.79
C ASP A 616 -1.70 -5.19 91.32
N ASP A 617 -0.88 -5.74 92.22
CA ASP A 617 0.21 -5.02 92.90
C ASP A 617 1.55 -5.78 92.99
N GLY A 618 1.73 -6.84 92.19
CA GLY A 618 2.90 -7.74 92.28
C GLY A 618 3.63 -8.03 90.95
N ILE A 619 4.74 -8.77 91.04
CA ILE A 619 5.48 -9.27 89.86
C ILE A 619 4.79 -10.55 89.38
N ALA A 620 4.36 -10.55 88.12
CA ALA A 620 3.53 -11.61 87.57
C ALA A 620 4.25 -12.95 87.43
N TYR A 621 3.63 -14.01 87.94
CA TYR A 621 3.96 -15.39 87.59
C TYR A 621 3.06 -15.82 86.41
N GLN A 622 3.64 -16.40 85.37
CA GLN A 622 2.94 -16.77 84.14
C GLN A 622 3.10 -18.25 83.85
N GLU A 623 1.98 -18.91 83.56
CA GLU A 623 1.91 -20.25 83.02
C GLU A 623 1.55 -20.15 81.54
N ASP A 624 2.46 -20.59 80.68
CA ASP A 624 2.18 -20.72 79.26
C ASP A 624 1.59 -22.10 78.98
N CYS A 625 0.44 -22.16 78.32
CA CYS A 625 -0.11 -23.45 77.90
C CYS A 625 0.85 -24.18 76.95
N MET A 626 1.63 -23.39 76.21
CA MET A 626 2.52 -23.84 75.14
C MET A 626 3.94 -24.22 75.61
N LEU A 627 4.35 -24.00 76.88
CA LEU A 627 5.74 -24.27 77.32
C LEU A 627 6.00 -25.65 77.95
N ASN A 628 4.98 -26.41 78.35
CA ASN A 628 5.17 -27.73 78.99
C ASN A 628 4.77 -28.94 78.14
N ARG A 629 4.63 -28.75 76.82
CA ARG A 629 4.34 -29.83 75.87
C ARG A 629 5.29 -29.71 74.69
N ALA A 630 5.85 -30.85 74.26
CA ALA A 630 6.30 -30.98 72.87
C ALA A 630 5.18 -30.43 71.98
N PRO A 631 5.50 -29.65 70.94
CA PRO A 631 4.51 -28.88 70.20
C PRO A 631 3.32 -29.77 69.90
N ILE A 632 2.12 -29.32 70.26
CA ILE A 632 0.92 -29.81 69.61
C ILE A 632 1.17 -29.53 68.13
N VAL A 633 1.52 -30.57 67.37
CA VAL A 633 1.45 -30.54 65.91
C VAL A 633 -0.04 -30.61 65.57
N LEU A 634 -0.76 -29.54 65.89
CA LEU A 634 -1.85 -29.09 65.04
C LEU A 634 -1.12 -28.51 63.84
N GLY A 635 -1.29 -29.17 62.70
CA GLY A 635 -0.50 -28.93 61.52
C GLY A 635 -0.57 -27.46 61.17
N ASN A 636 0.51 -26.75 61.45
CA ASN A 636 0.95 -25.71 60.57
C ASN A 636 2.37 -26.02 60.17
N ASN A 637 2.54 -25.93 58.87
CA ASN A 637 3.79 -25.63 58.22
C ASN A 637 4.44 -24.45 58.95
N GLU A 638 5.18 -24.72 60.03
CA GLU A 638 6.21 -23.79 60.43
C GLU A 638 7.27 -23.83 59.33
N LEU A 639 7.37 -22.66 58.71
CA LEU A 639 8.55 -22.07 58.12
C LEU A 639 9.84 -22.77 58.59
N PRO A 640 10.72 -23.16 57.66
CA PRO A 640 11.72 -24.17 57.94
C PRO A 640 12.81 -23.61 58.85
N ASN A 641 12.89 -24.12 60.08
CA ASN A 641 14.21 -24.38 60.67
C ASN A 641 14.92 -25.37 59.74
N THR A 642 15.71 -24.81 58.83
CA THR A 642 17.02 -25.31 58.39
C THR A 642 17.36 -26.75 58.80
N ILE A 643 16.69 -27.71 58.17
CA ILE A 643 17.30 -28.96 57.71
C ILE A 643 16.96 -29.07 56.22
N ASP A 644 17.85 -28.45 55.46
CA ASP A 644 18.07 -28.67 54.03
C ASP A 644 18.23 -30.19 53.79
N PHE A 645 17.74 -30.74 52.68
CA PHE A 645 18.18 -32.10 52.32
C PHE A 645 19.67 -31.99 52.02
N ASP A 646 20.50 -32.70 52.78
CA ASP A 646 21.92 -32.43 52.72
C ASP A 646 22.52 -33.15 51.52
N ILE A 647 23.41 -32.46 50.82
CA ILE A 647 24.00 -32.94 49.58
C ILE A 647 25.47 -33.16 49.77
N ASP A 648 25.83 -34.42 49.62
CA ASP A 648 27.16 -34.93 49.78
C ASP A 648 27.67 -35.20 48.35
N PHE A 649 28.61 -34.38 47.87
CA PHE A 649 29.03 -34.32 46.47
C PHE A 649 30.55 -34.38 46.30
N TRP A 650 31.06 -35.39 45.58
CA TRP A 650 32.50 -35.56 45.38
C TRP A 650 32.86 -36.46 44.17
N PRO A 651 34.07 -36.33 43.61
CA PRO A 651 34.98 -35.20 43.77
C PRO A 651 34.47 -33.98 42.99
N ASN A 652 34.75 -32.77 43.48
CA ASN A 652 34.49 -31.51 42.75
C ASN A 652 35.64 -30.53 43.01
N PRO A 653 36.51 -30.22 42.02
CA PRO A 653 36.44 -30.62 40.61
C PRO A 653 36.67 -32.12 40.34
N SER A 654 36.29 -32.61 39.15
CA SER A 654 36.51 -34.00 38.70
C SER A 654 37.02 -34.09 37.26
N ASP A 655 37.94 -35.03 36.99
CA ASP A 655 38.41 -35.38 35.64
C ASP A 655 37.52 -36.43 34.94
N SER A 656 36.66 -37.15 35.69
CA SER A 656 35.94 -38.33 35.17
C SER A 656 34.43 -38.31 35.40
N SER A 657 33.98 -38.39 36.65
CA SER A 657 32.55 -38.39 36.99
C SER A 657 32.37 -37.83 38.39
N PHE A 658 31.14 -37.51 38.73
CA PHE A 658 30.75 -36.99 40.03
C PHE A 658 29.86 -37.99 40.73
N ASN A 659 30.03 -38.13 42.05
CA ASN A 659 29.12 -38.87 42.91
C ASN A 659 28.26 -37.88 43.68
N LEU A 660 26.98 -38.18 43.76
CA LEU A 660 25.97 -37.46 44.50
C LEU A 660 25.31 -38.41 45.47
N LYS A 661 25.29 -38.04 46.75
CA LYS A 661 24.46 -38.69 47.76
C LYS A 661 23.60 -37.63 48.44
N VAL A 662 22.32 -37.93 48.54
CA VAL A 662 21.36 -37.04 49.19
C VAL A 662 20.93 -37.68 50.51
N SER A 663 21.14 -36.96 51.61
CA SER A 663 20.68 -37.37 52.92
C SER A 663 19.33 -36.71 53.20
N SER A 664 18.26 -37.49 53.10
CA SER A 664 16.89 -37.02 53.32
C SER A 664 16.12 -37.97 54.23
N ASN A 665 15.23 -37.40 55.05
CA ASN A 665 14.28 -38.17 55.88
C ASN A 665 13.12 -38.73 55.03
N ASP A 666 12.93 -38.20 53.82
CA ASP A 666 11.98 -38.72 52.84
C ASP A 666 12.66 -39.81 52.00
N THR A 667 12.36 -41.07 52.34
CA THR A 667 12.91 -42.24 51.65
C THR A 667 11.95 -42.86 50.64
N ALA A 668 10.77 -42.26 50.44
CA ALA A 668 9.72 -42.76 49.55
C ALA A 668 9.66 -41.99 48.22
N VAL A 669 10.14 -40.73 48.19
CA VAL A 669 10.13 -39.89 46.99
C VAL A 669 11.48 -39.96 46.26
N GLN A 670 11.44 -40.22 44.95
CA GLN A 670 12.62 -40.22 44.09
C GLN A 670 13.27 -38.83 44.01
N ILE A 671 14.59 -38.82 43.88
CA ILE A 671 15.37 -37.60 43.65
C ILE A 671 15.53 -37.42 42.15
N ASN A 672 15.20 -36.24 41.64
CA ASN A 672 15.43 -35.83 40.28
C ASN A 672 16.71 -34.98 40.21
N ILE A 673 17.54 -35.22 39.22
CA ILE A 673 18.77 -34.47 38.96
C ILE A 673 18.76 -33.96 37.52
N VAL A 674 18.97 -32.66 37.36
CA VAL A 674 19.08 -32.02 36.04
C VAL A 674 20.37 -31.21 35.98
N VAL A 675 21.21 -31.47 34.98
CA VAL A 675 22.47 -30.76 34.74
C VAL A 675 22.27 -29.77 33.62
N TYR A 676 22.70 -28.53 33.81
CA TYR A 676 22.63 -27.45 32.83
C TYR A 676 24.01 -26.83 32.59
N ASP A 677 24.25 -26.32 31.38
CA ASP A 677 25.41 -25.47 31.09
C ASP A 677 25.24 -24.04 31.64
N VAL A 678 26.27 -23.20 31.46
CA VAL A 678 26.25 -21.79 31.90
C VAL A 678 25.21 -20.92 31.19
N ASN A 679 24.61 -21.40 30.09
CA ASN A 679 23.55 -20.70 29.35
C ASN A 679 22.15 -21.25 29.70
N GLY A 680 22.04 -22.11 30.71
CA GLY A 680 20.77 -22.69 31.17
C GLY A 680 20.24 -23.85 30.32
N ARG A 681 21.03 -24.39 29.38
CA ARG A 681 20.59 -25.53 28.56
C ARG A 681 20.73 -26.84 29.32
N THR A 682 19.66 -27.62 29.39
CA THR A 682 19.64 -28.96 30.00
C THR A 682 20.50 -29.94 29.21
N LEU A 683 21.49 -30.55 29.87
CA LEU A 683 22.40 -31.55 29.29
C LEU A 683 22.09 -32.98 29.73
N GLN A 684 21.61 -33.16 30.96
CA GLN A 684 21.24 -34.47 31.52
C GLN A 684 20.07 -34.31 32.49
N SER A 685 19.15 -35.28 32.53
CA SER A 685 17.99 -35.29 33.45
C SER A 685 17.62 -36.72 33.83
N ASN A 686 17.83 -37.13 35.08
CA ASN A 686 17.60 -38.50 35.56
C ASN A 686 16.92 -38.51 36.94
N SER A 687 16.43 -39.67 37.39
CA SER A 687 15.93 -39.88 38.75
C SER A 687 16.59 -41.08 39.44
N PHE A 688 16.73 -41.04 40.77
CA PHE A 688 17.31 -42.12 41.59
C PHE A 688 16.73 -42.17 43.01
N ASP A 689 16.88 -43.31 43.68
CA ASP A 689 16.33 -43.52 45.02
C ASP A 689 17.22 -42.87 46.12
N PRO A 690 16.63 -42.31 47.20
CA PRO A 690 17.38 -41.56 48.23
C PRO A 690 18.43 -42.33 49.02
N LYS A 691 18.47 -43.66 48.92
CA LYS A 691 19.42 -44.51 49.63
C LYS A 691 20.68 -44.81 48.81
N ASP A 692 20.67 -44.49 47.53
CA ASP A 692 21.75 -44.80 46.60
C ASP A 692 22.72 -43.63 46.42
N THR A 693 23.97 -43.95 46.11
CA THR A 693 24.92 -42.95 45.60
C THR A 693 24.80 -42.94 44.08
N TYR A 694 24.49 -41.78 43.51
CA TYR A 694 24.27 -41.60 42.09
C TYR A 694 25.52 -41.02 41.41
N GLN A 695 26.01 -41.69 40.38
CA GLN A 695 27.20 -41.27 39.63
C GLN A 695 26.79 -40.70 38.27
N PHE A 696 27.30 -39.52 37.91
CA PHE A 696 26.97 -38.85 36.66
C PHE A 696 28.11 -37.97 36.11
N GLY A 697 27.93 -37.40 34.93
CA GLY A 697 28.88 -36.45 34.34
C GLY A 697 30.09 -37.07 33.62
N SER A 698 30.07 -38.38 33.31
CA SER A 698 31.09 -39.02 32.47
C SER A 698 31.14 -38.45 31.06
N GLU A 699 29.99 -38.07 30.53
CA GLU A 699 29.82 -37.54 29.16
C GLU A 699 29.98 -36.01 29.08
N LEU A 700 30.18 -35.32 30.21
CA LEU A 700 30.37 -33.86 30.20
C LEU A 700 31.79 -33.52 29.74
N THR A 701 31.90 -32.52 28.88
CA THR A 701 33.19 -31.93 28.47
C THR A 701 33.78 -31.06 29.57
N ALA A 702 35.07 -30.69 29.47
CA ALA A 702 35.69 -29.75 30.41
C ALA A 702 34.91 -28.42 30.44
N GLY A 703 34.52 -27.97 31.64
CA GLY A 703 33.65 -26.81 31.79
C GLY A 703 33.02 -26.67 33.17
N ILE A 704 32.29 -25.56 33.33
CA ILE A 704 31.47 -25.27 34.51
C ILE A 704 30.03 -25.62 34.17
N TYR A 705 29.37 -26.36 35.06
CA TYR A 705 27.96 -26.73 34.93
C TYR A 705 27.22 -26.49 36.25
N PHE A 706 25.90 -26.41 36.18
CA PHE A 706 25.02 -26.31 37.33
C PHE A 706 24.10 -27.52 37.38
N THR A 707 24.01 -28.16 38.53
CA THR A 707 23.15 -29.32 38.72
C THR A 707 22.04 -28.98 39.69
N LYS A 708 20.79 -29.01 39.25
CA LYS A 708 19.59 -28.88 40.07
C LYS A 708 19.18 -30.27 40.56
N ILE A 709 19.14 -30.44 41.86
CA ILE A 709 18.65 -31.64 42.52
C ILE A 709 17.30 -31.30 43.14
N THR A 710 16.27 -32.10 42.87
CA THR A 710 14.90 -31.88 43.35
C THR A 710 14.38 -33.15 44.01
N GLN A 711 13.79 -33.04 45.20
CA GLN A 711 13.07 -34.13 45.85
C GLN A 711 11.77 -33.57 46.44
N ALA A 712 10.62 -34.13 46.04
CA ALA A 712 9.30 -33.54 46.29
C ALA A 712 9.28 -32.06 45.85
N ASN A 713 8.91 -31.14 46.76
CA ASN A 713 8.80 -29.71 46.48
C ASN A 713 10.08 -28.92 46.81
N LYS A 714 11.19 -29.60 47.15
CA LYS A 714 12.47 -28.95 47.51
C LYS A 714 13.48 -29.11 46.38
N SER A 715 14.28 -28.07 46.12
CA SER A 715 15.38 -28.14 45.14
C SER A 715 16.62 -27.38 45.60
N LYS A 716 17.81 -27.83 45.15
CA LYS A 716 19.11 -27.22 45.44
C LYS A 716 19.98 -27.27 44.20
N VAL A 717 20.71 -26.20 43.93
CA VAL A 717 21.59 -26.10 42.76
C VAL A 717 23.04 -26.09 43.23
N ILE A 718 23.84 -27.00 42.68
CA ILE A 718 25.29 -27.07 42.93
C ILE A 718 26.06 -26.74 41.65
N LYS A 719 27.13 -25.96 41.81
CA LYS A 719 28.10 -25.73 40.73
C LYS A 719 29.09 -26.89 40.69
N ILE A 720 29.25 -27.50 39.52
CA ILE A 720 30.19 -28.60 39.30
C ILE A 720 31.24 -28.17 38.27
N VAL A 721 32.48 -28.57 38.49
CA VAL A 721 33.60 -28.23 37.60
C VAL A 721 34.20 -29.53 37.07
N LYS A 722 34.09 -29.69 35.75
CA LYS A 722 34.69 -30.79 34.99
C LYS A 722 36.00 -30.27 34.40
N HIS A 723 37.10 -30.92 34.73
CA HIS A 723 38.43 -30.57 34.21
C HIS A 723 38.65 -31.12 32.80
#